data_AF-A0AAD1U031-F1
#
_entry.id   AF-A0AAD1U031-F1
#
_cell.length_a   1.000
_cell.length_b   1.000
_cell.length_c   1.000
_cell.angle_alpha   90.00
_cell.angle_beta   90.00
_cell.angle_gamma   90.00
#
_symmetry.space_group_name_H-M   'P 1'
#
loop_
_entity.id
_entity.type
_entity.pdbx_description
1 polymer ?
#
loop_
_entity_poly.entity_id
_entity_poly.type
_entity_poly.pdbx_seq_one_letter_code
_entity_poly.pdbx_strand_id
1 'polypeptide(L)'
;MREKLQNRLDSHKRQSMMLELYRQNQQKKLGLAQERKSKFETVDSRVILYRFLGHLEIHDGHVWKLSTSCWICDKWQYTCLITNPLTAHSNFRQSNSFDSHYIHKKISDWNKPSKLHELSNTETPIITGSFCKWKCQKMIKIEKFYDCLLKNRLPNERIYVKEEGNDLMTKISKILNTEIYTMFRNQKCFASERKPTIMSKIMEKKSEEKRNKEKSAEIMMKFLLRQKFAKNPVYSIDMMNPTSKKHCKMLKCIKKTRFFNILFKTGAKQNAIIYRSRRYGGIFTNEIEKLMKRDSPHFVIPMKDIVQDHQGLLEGYKQKNLTNQELSQYFVYATFMPPGDTKIIINYDGIENKESHNLLESIIPVRKRDLVLHKKMIKKKLVVRQFQKHLSVFKDWMPDTQYSLRLSLDNDLKYSKLRRFITSRSEFNEIYSILLDNLPRLKEIFTYCIGVSSYPYISWLEFYRLCEQLHIPDRGTCSKATIDNTFITTNFEQVELEDNPDKSLCRYEFYEILIRLSYAKYIKSNTDRTLSEAFGRMLSDNVFKYSDFAIEGQQWREDYLWTVQLDDLYQANLEHIRRIFKLIKHEKFPYCTLSSLTDFCHKLDLSLSKRKIDLSFSLCKMTVVNEMEESAKLEQLLFPEFLEFIARLGQQVFEKNETMKLYDKVFKILQKMFLIIEEEAIDPYREGSNGIEEEEETDEEEYSA
;
A
#
# COMPACT_ATOMS: atom_id res chain seq x y z
N MET A 1 -94.58 -3.30 -6.60
CA MET A 1 -93.61 -2.58 -7.48
C MET A 1 -92.78 -1.56 -6.71
N ARG A 2 -93.41 -0.66 -5.92
CA ARG A 2 -92.70 0.30 -5.03
C ARG A 2 -91.69 -0.35 -4.08
N GLU A 3 -92.04 -1.48 -3.46
CA GLU A 3 -91.15 -2.21 -2.55
C GLU A 3 -89.90 -2.78 -3.25
N LYS A 4 -90.05 -3.29 -4.49
CA LYS A 4 -88.90 -3.74 -5.31
C LYS A 4 -88.00 -2.56 -5.72
N LEU A 5 -88.59 -1.39 -5.96
CA LEU A 5 -87.82 -0.17 -6.25
C LEU A 5 -87.05 0.31 -5.02
N GLN A 6 -87.69 0.28 -3.85
CA GLN A 6 -87.08 0.64 -2.57
C GLN A 6 -85.91 -0.28 -2.22
N ASN A 7 -86.09 -1.60 -2.38
CA ASN A 7 -85.02 -2.57 -2.15
C ASN A 7 -83.81 -2.38 -3.09
N ARG A 8 -84.04 -1.98 -4.35
CA ARG A 8 -82.94 -1.64 -5.27
C ARG A 8 -82.24 -0.35 -4.86
N LEU A 9 -83.00 0.66 -4.44
CA LEU A 9 -82.45 1.92 -3.96
C LEU A 9 -81.57 1.70 -2.71
N ASP A 10 -82.03 0.86 -1.78
CA ASP A 10 -81.32 0.53 -0.55
C ASP A 10 -80.10 -0.37 -0.80
N SER A 11 -80.15 -1.25 -1.79
CA SER A 11 -78.99 -2.03 -2.25
C SER A 11 -77.91 -1.11 -2.84
N HIS A 12 -78.30 -0.15 -3.68
CA HIS A 12 -77.37 0.80 -4.28
C HIS A 12 -76.76 1.74 -3.24
N LYS A 13 -77.54 2.18 -2.24
CA LYS A 13 -77.02 2.95 -1.09
C LYS A 13 -76.01 2.16 -0.28
N ARG A 14 -76.26 0.86 -0.02
CA ARG A 14 -75.29 -0.01 0.69
C ARG A 14 -74.00 -0.20 -0.10
N GLN A 15 -74.07 -0.41 -1.41
CA GLN A 15 -72.89 -0.53 -2.27
C GLN A 15 -72.08 0.77 -2.31
N SER A 16 -72.75 1.92 -2.42
CA SER A 16 -72.09 3.23 -2.38
C SER A 16 -71.40 3.46 -1.03
N MET A 17 -72.06 3.14 0.08
CA MET A 17 -71.50 3.27 1.42
C MET A 17 -70.28 2.35 1.63
N MET A 18 -70.32 1.13 1.12
CA MET A 18 -69.18 0.19 1.15
C MET A 18 -67.97 0.72 0.33
N LEU A 19 -68.22 1.33 -0.82
CA LEU A 19 -67.18 1.92 -1.65
C LEU A 19 -66.52 3.12 -0.96
N GLU A 20 -67.32 3.95 -0.26
CA GLU A 20 -66.85 5.09 0.53
C GLU A 20 -65.98 4.63 1.70
N LEU A 21 -66.42 3.63 2.46
CA LEU A 21 -65.65 3.00 3.55
C LEU A 21 -64.34 2.38 3.06
N TYR A 22 -64.36 1.76 1.88
CA TYR A 22 -63.16 1.22 1.25
C TYR A 22 -62.17 2.35 0.89
N ARG A 23 -62.64 3.45 0.31
CA ARG A 23 -61.82 4.63 0.00
C ARG A 23 -61.24 5.27 1.26
N GLN A 24 -62.04 5.44 2.31
CA GLN A 24 -61.57 5.97 3.60
C GLN A 24 -60.51 5.07 4.26
N ASN A 25 -60.68 3.75 4.18
CA ASN A 25 -59.68 2.81 4.68
C ASN A 25 -58.39 2.82 3.83
N GLN A 26 -58.48 3.00 2.51
CA GLN A 26 -57.30 3.17 1.65
C GLN A 26 -56.59 4.50 1.92
N GLN A 27 -57.32 5.59 2.12
CA GLN A 27 -56.74 6.89 2.51
C GLN A 27 -56.11 6.84 3.90
N LYS A 28 -56.71 6.18 4.89
CA LYS A 28 -56.08 5.93 6.21
C LYS A 28 -54.82 5.09 6.08
N LYS A 29 -54.81 4.05 5.22
CA LYS A 29 -53.62 3.24 4.95
C LYS A 29 -52.52 4.04 4.27
N LEU A 30 -52.86 4.91 3.30
CA LEU A 30 -51.93 5.80 2.62
C LEU A 30 -51.37 6.88 3.56
N GLY A 31 -52.21 7.48 4.41
CA GLY A 31 -51.80 8.45 5.43
C GLY A 31 -50.86 7.83 6.46
N LEU A 32 -51.18 6.63 6.98
CA LEU A 32 -50.29 5.89 7.90
C LEU A 32 -48.99 5.44 7.21
N ALA A 33 -49.01 5.15 5.91
CA ALA A 33 -47.81 4.84 5.14
C ALA A 33 -46.94 6.08 4.87
N GLN A 34 -47.55 7.26 4.65
CA GLN A 34 -46.87 8.54 4.51
C GLN A 34 -46.31 9.05 5.85
N GLU A 35 -47.04 8.92 6.96
CA GLU A 35 -46.52 9.19 8.30
C GLU A 35 -45.34 8.27 8.65
N ARG A 36 -45.42 6.98 8.30
CA ARG A 36 -44.29 6.05 8.43
C ARG A 36 -43.11 6.48 7.55
N LYS A 37 -43.32 6.87 6.28
CA LYS A 37 -42.25 7.40 5.42
C LYS A 37 -41.59 8.66 6.01
N SER A 38 -42.38 9.63 6.48
CA SER A 38 -41.84 10.88 7.05
C SER A 38 -41.09 10.68 8.38
N LYS A 39 -41.47 9.68 9.19
CA LYS A 39 -40.71 9.27 10.39
C LYS A 39 -39.46 8.46 10.07
N PHE A 40 -39.36 7.84 8.90
CA PHE A 40 -38.19 7.08 8.46
C PHE A 40 -37.19 7.91 7.63
N GLU A 41 -37.59 9.05 7.06
CA GLU A 41 -36.72 9.93 6.25
C GLU A 41 -35.74 10.80 7.07
N THR A 42 -35.74 10.70 8.39
CA THR A 42 -34.67 11.26 9.25
C THR A 42 -34.11 10.24 10.26
N VAL A 43 -34.33 8.95 10.05
CA VAL A 43 -33.51 7.94 10.74
C VAL A 43 -32.15 7.99 10.08
N ASP A 44 -31.29 8.83 10.65
CA ASP A 44 -29.86 8.89 10.40
C ASP A 44 -29.36 7.54 9.91
N SER A 45 -28.91 7.51 8.65
CA SER A 45 -28.18 6.40 8.03
C SER A 45 -26.79 6.23 8.65
N ARG A 46 -26.67 6.51 9.95
CA ARG A 46 -25.49 6.32 10.77
C ARG A 46 -25.41 4.85 11.13
N VAL A 47 -24.47 4.16 10.52
CA VAL A 47 -24.07 2.83 10.94
C VAL A 47 -22.93 2.97 11.95
N ILE A 48 -23.07 2.31 13.08
CA ILE A 48 -22.09 2.31 14.16
C ILE A 48 -21.30 1.02 14.07
N LEU A 49 -19.99 1.15 13.87
CA LEU A 49 -19.04 0.05 13.98
C LEU A 49 -18.52 -0.01 15.43
N TYR A 50 -18.70 -1.13 16.10
CA TYR A 50 -18.29 -1.29 17.51
C TYR A 50 -17.77 -2.69 17.82
N ARG A 51 -17.02 -2.81 18.92
CA ARG A 51 -16.60 -4.08 19.54
C ARG A 51 -16.48 -3.88 21.06
N PHE A 52 -16.47 -4.97 21.81
CA PHE A 52 -16.31 -4.97 23.27
C PHE A 52 -14.89 -5.41 23.62
N LEU A 53 -14.05 -4.45 24.05
CA LEU A 53 -12.70 -4.73 24.53
C LEU A 53 -12.72 -5.07 26.03
N GLY A 54 -11.85 -5.98 26.45
CA GLY A 54 -11.73 -6.40 27.85
C GLY A 54 -12.86 -7.30 28.36
N HIS A 55 -13.72 -7.80 27.47
CA HIS A 55 -14.84 -8.69 27.78
C HIS A 55 -14.71 -10.02 27.01
N LEU A 56 -13.70 -10.82 27.35
CA LEU A 56 -13.44 -12.13 26.72
C LEU A 56 -14.58 -13.14 26.90
N GLU A 57 -15.42 -12.93 27.91
CA GLU A 57 -16.60 -13.74 28.22
C GLU A 57 -17.80 -13.46 27.30
N ILE A 58 -17.81 -12.32 26.59
CA ILE A 58 -18.82 -12.00 25.59
C ILE A 58 -18.46 -12.71 24.29
N HIS A 59 -19.37 -13.55 23.80
CA HIS A 59 -19.20 -14.24 22.52
C HIS A 59 -18.99 -13.22 21.37
N ASP A 60 -17.90 -13.41 20.62
CA ASP A 60 -17.42 -12.49 19.58
C ASP A 60 -17.29 -11.03 20.06
N GLY A 61 -16.98 -10.80 21.34
CA GLY A 61 -16.81 -9.44 21.89
C GLY A 61 -15.71 -8.66 21.16
N HIS A 62 -14.61 -9.34 20.80
CA HIS A 62 -13.47 -8.78 20.09
C HIS A 62 -13.73 -8.46 18.61
N VAL A 63 -14.78 -9.05 18.02
CA VAL A 63 -15.11 -8.91 16.60
C VAL A 63 -15.88 -7.61 16.36
N TRP A 64 -15.52 -6.88 15.31
CA TRP A 64 -16.25 -5.69 14.88
C TRP A 64 -17.67 -6.04 14.41
N LYS A 65 -18.65 -5.31 14.95
CA LYS A 65 -20.09 -5.45 14.67
C LYS A 65 -20.63 -4.14 14.13
N LEU A 66 -21.57 -4.23 13.20
CA LEU A 66 -22.38 -3.09 12.74
C LEU A 66 -23.70 -3.06 13.51
N SER A 67 -24.11 -1.87 13.93
CA SER A 67 -25.41 -1.62 14.53
C SER A 67 -25.94 -0.26 14.10
N THR A 68 -27.26 -0.12 14.06
CA THR A 68 -27.95 1.18 13.92
C THR A 68 -28.19 1.85 15.28
N SER A 69 -27.83 1.16 16.36
CA SER A 69 -28.06 1.54 17.75
C SER A 69 -26.73 1.59 18.48
N CYS A 70 -26.49 2.68 19.21
CA CYS A 70 -25.26 2.88 19.97
C CYS A 70 -25.45 2.29 21.36
N TRP A 71 -24.83 1.16 21.67
CA TRP A 71 -24.97 0.54 23.01
C TRP A 71 -24.52 1.49 24.16
N ILE A 72 -23.67 2.48 23.86
CA ILE A 72 -23.28 3.53 24.82
C ILE A 72 -24.41 4.56 24.99
N CYS A 73 -24.86 5.18 23.89
CA CYS A 73 -25.88 6.26 23.96
C CYS A 73 -27.26 5.73 24.34
N ASP A 74 -27.61 4.53 23.88
CA ASP A 74 -28.88 3.85 24.16
C ASP A 74 -28.88 3.19 25.55
N LYS A 75 -27.85 3.46 26.37
CA LYS A 75 -27.75 3.03 27.77
C LYS A 75 -27.93 1.50 27.94
N TRP A 76 -27.35 0.73 27.02
CA TRP A 76 -27.35 -0.73 27.14
C TRP A 76 -26.62 -1.15 28.42
N GLN A 77 -27.09 -2.24 29.00
CA GLN A 77 -26.60 -2.75 30.26
C GLN A 77 -25.89 -4.09 30.07
N TYR A 78 -24.68 -4.21 30.61
CA TYR A 78 -24.02 -5.50 30.71
C TYR A 78 -24.88 -6.42 31.60
N THR A 79 -25.25 -7.56 31.04
CA THR A 79 -26.21 -8.49 31.64
C THR A 79 -25.64 -9.89 31.52
N CYS A 80 -25.57 -10.59 32.66
CA CYS A 80 -25.24 -12.00 32.74
C CYS A 80 -26.51 -12.78 33.01
N LEU A 81 -26.86 -13.67 32.08
CA LEU A 81 -27.98 -14.59 32.23
C LEU A 81 -27.44 -15.92 32.71
N ILE A 82 -27.78 -16.28 33.95
CA ILE A 82 -27.27 -17.48 34.63
C ILE A 82 -28.43 -18.46 34.77
N THR A 83 -28.22 -19.71 34.39
CA THR A 83 -29.29 -20.70 34.37
C THR A 83 -28.76 -22.12 34.63
N ASN A 84 -29.60 -22.99 35.18
CA ASN A 84 -29.32 -24.42 35.40
C ASN A 84 -30.58 -25.23 34.98
N PRO A 85 -30.43 -26.33 34.22
CA PRO A 85 -31.56 -27.15 33.77
C PRO A 85 -32.55 -27.52 34.88
N LEU A 86 -32.05 -27.91 36.06
CA LEU A 86 -32.88 -28.35 37.20
C LEU A 86 -33.79 -27.23 37.72
N THR A 87 -33.30 -25.99 37.69
CA THR A 87 -34.03 -24.81 38.15
C THR A 87 -34.85 -24.15 37.06
N ALA A 88 -34.63 -24.52 35.80
CA ALA A 88 -35.31 -23.86 34.69
C ALA A 88 -36.80 -24.25 34.64
N HIS A 89 -37.12 -25.50 34.94
CA HIS A 89 -38.51 -25.99 34.85
C HIS A 89 -39.47 -25.30 35.83
N SER A 90 -38.98 -24.83 37.00
CA SER A 90 -39.81 -24.14 37.99
C SER A 90 -39.91 -22.63 37.76
N ASN A 91 -38.94 -22.05 37.05
CA ASN A 91 -38.73 -20.60 37.00
C ASN A 91 -39.08 -19.96 35.66
N PHE A 92 -39.15 -20.77 34.60
CA PHE A 92 -39.47 -20.30 33.26
C PHE A 92 -40.92 -20.64 32.95
N ARG A 93 -41.63 -19.69 32.35
CA ARG A 93 -42.97 -19.97 31.85
C ARG A 93 -42.84 -20.84 30.62
N GLN A 94 -43.50 -21.99 30.59
CA GLN A 94 -43.66 -22.73 29.34
C GLN A 94 -44.45 -21.86 28.35
N SER A 95 -43.88 -21.62 27.18
CA SER A 95 -44.59 -20.92 26.10
C SER A 95 -45.89 -21.64 25.76
N ASN A 96 -47.00 -20.93 25.61
CA ASN A 96 -48.21 -21.54 25.04
C ASN A 96 -47.97 -21.95 23.57
N SER A 97 -48.86 -22.76 23.00
CA SER A 97 -48.71 -23.28 21.62
C SER A 97 -48.59 -22.17 20.56
N PHE A 98 -49.28 -21.04 20.77
CA PHE A 98 -49.24 -19.90 19.87
C PHE A 98 -47.88 -19.17 19.89
N ASP A 99 -47.37 -18.88 21.09
CA ASP A 99 -46.06 -18.28 21.31
C ASP A 99 -44.95 -19.18 20.78
N SER A 100 -45.04 -20.50 21.04
CA SER A 100 -44.07 -21.49 20.54
C SER A 100 -43.98 -21.47 19.01
N HIS A 101 -45.12 -21.40 18.30
CA HIS A 101 -45.13 -21.33 16.84
C HIS A 101 -44.48 -20.04 16.31
N TYR A 102 -44.82 -18.89 16.90
CA TYR A 102 -44.24 -17.60 16.53
C TYR A 102 -42.72 -17.56 16.78
N ILE A 103 -42.30 -18.06 17.94
CA ILE A 103 -40.91 -18.17 18.36
C ILE A 103 -40.13 -19.07 17.39
N HIS A 104 -40.63 -20.27 17.11
CA HIS A 104 -39.98 -21.20 16.18
C HIS A 104 -39.82 -20.60 14.79
N LYS A 105 -40.86 -19.91 14.29
CA LYS A 105 -40.79 -19.21 13.02
C LYS A 105 -39.66 -18.17 13.02
N LYS A 106 -39.57 -17.33 14.07
CA LYS A 106 -38.50 -16.34 14.20
C LYS A 106 -37.12 -16.98 14.31
N ILE A 107 -36.96 -18.06 15.08
CA ILE A 107 -35.68 -18.77 15.17
C ILE A 107 -35.29 -19.35 13.80
N SER A 108 -36.22 -19.96 13.09
CA SER A 108 -35.99 -20.54 11.75
C SER A 108 -35.64 -19.48 10.71
N ASP A 109 -36.31 -18.33 10.71
CA ASP A 109 -36.08 -17.25 9.75
C ASP A 109 -34.68 -16.62 9.88
N TRP A 110 -34.13 -16.56 11.10
CA TRP A 110 -32.89 -15.82 11.40
C TRP A 110 -31.63 -16.70 11.50
N ASN A 111 -31.78 -18.02 11.53
CA ASN A 111 -30.67 -18.97 11.66
C ASN A 111 -30.61 -19.90 10.44
N LYS A 112 -29.41 -20.08 9.89
CA LYS A 112 -29.21 -21.03 8.79
C LYS A 112 -29.49 -22.47 9.28
N PRO A 113 -30.15 -23.34 8.48
CA PRO A 113 -30.44 -24.72 8.87
C PRO A 113 -29.20 -25.49 9.34
N SER A 114 -28.06 -25.30 8.68
CA SER A 114 -26.79 -25.94 9.06
C SER A 114 -26.31 -25.53 10.45
N LYS A 115 -26.50 -24.27 10.85
CA LYS A 115 -26.13 -23.77 12.18
C LYS A 115 -27.08 -24.31 13.25
N LEU A 116 -28.36 -24.47 12.94
CA LEU A 116 -29.32 -25.07 13.86
C LEU A 116 -28.99 -26.54 14.13
N HIS A 117 -28.59 -27.29 13.09
CA HIS A 117 -28.13 -28.68 13.23
C HIS A 117 -26.80 -28.79 14.02
N GLU A 118 -25.88 -27.84 13.85
CA GLU A 118 -24.66 -27.80 14.67
C GLU A 118 -24.99 -27.55 16.15
N LEU A 119 -26.00 -26.71 16.41
CA LEU A 119 -26.43 -26.35 17.76
C LEU A 119 -27.26 -27.46 18.43
N SER A 120 -28.07 -28.22 17.68
CA SER A 120 -28.87 -29.32 18.24
C SER A 120 -28.03 -30.46 18.80
N ASN A 121 -26.79 -30.62 18.33
CA ASN A 121 -25.87 -31.67 18.79
C ASN A 121 -24.97 -31.28 19.97
N THR A 122 -25.29 -30.20 20.70
CA THR A 122 -24.46 -29.75 21.83
C THR A 122 -25.13 -29.90 23.17
N GLU A 123 -24.39 -30.40 24.17
CA GLU A 123 -24.80 -30.44 25.59
C GLU A 123 -24.90 -29.04 26.25
N THR A 124 -24.55 -27.98 25.51
CA THR A 124 -24.61 -26.60 26.00
C THR A 124 -25.97 -25.98 25.71
N PRO A 125 -26.62 -25.35 26.71
CA PRO A 125 -27.87 -24.64 26.49
C PRO A 125 -27.73 -23.56 25.44
N ILE A 126 -28.79 -23.39 24.67
CA ILE A 126 -28.88 -22.40 23.61
C ILE A 126 -29.79 -21.29 24.10
N ILE A 127 -29.30 -20.07 23.99
CA ILE A 127 -30.07 -18.87 24.28
C ILE A 127 -30.45 -18.15 22.99
N THR A 128 -31.69 -17.69 22.92
CA THR A 128 -32.20 -16.84 21.84
C THR A 128 -33.19 -15.82 22.38
N GLY A 129 -33.39 -14.72 21.67
CA GLY A 129 -34.31 -13.68 22.09
C GLY A 129 -34.24 -12.44 21.21
N SER A 130 -35.05 -11.45 21.56
CA SER A 130 -35.09 -10.17 20.83
C SER A 130 -33.73 -9.45 20.81
N PHE A 131 -32.97 -9.51 21.91
CA PHE A 131 -31.67 -8.85 22.08
C PHE A 131 -30.58 -9.35 21.10
N CYS A 132 -30.66 -10.59 20.63
CA CYS A 132 -29.74 -11.16 19.65
C CYS A 132 -30.34 -11.25 18.24
N LYS A 133 -31.45 -10.53 17.97
CA LYS A 133 -32.26 -10.66 16.74
C LYS A 133 -32.66 -12.11 16.46
N TRP A 134 -33.01 -12.85 17.51
CA TRP A 134 -33.41 -14.26 17.46
C TRP A 134 -32.34 -15.22 16.92
N LYS A 135 -31.06 -14.79 16.85
CA LYS A 135 -29.93 -15.67 16.51
C LYS A 135 -29.59 -16.56 17.70
N CYS A 136 -29.52 -17.86 17.48
CA CYS A 136 -29.16 -18.81 18.52
C CYS A 136 -27.67 -18.67 18.90
N GLN A 137 -27.41 -18.59 20.20
CA GLN A 137 -26.08 -18.47 20.79
C GLN A 137 -25.87 -19.58 21.83
N LYS A 138 -24.66 -20.13 21.90
CA LYS A 138 -24.29 -21.11 22.93
C LYS A 138 -24.02 -20.35 24.24
N MET A 139 -24.59 -20.82 25.34
CA MET A 139 -24.17 -20.39 26.67
C MET A 139 -22.83 -21.05 27.01
N ILE A 140 -22.04 -20.44 27.89
CA ILE A 140 -20.78 -21.01 28.37
C ILE A 140 -20.96 -21.56 29.77
N LYS A 141 -20.26 -22.65 30.10
CA LYS A 141 -20.24 -23.17 31.47
C LYS A 141 -19.68 -22.11 32.43
N ILE A 142 -20.21 -22.06 33.64
CA ILE A 142 -19.85 -21.04 34.62
C ILE A 142 -18.36 -21.03 34.96
N GLU A 143 -17.69 -22.19 34.94
CA GLU A 143 -16.24 -22.29 35.18
C GLU A 143 -15.45 -21.63 34.05
N LYS A 144 -15.86 -21.85 32.80
CA LYS A 144 -15.23 -21.19 31.64
C LYS A 144 -15.47 -19.68 31.66
N PHE A 145 -16.67 -19.25 32.06
CA PHE A 145 -16.96 -17.82 32.27
C PHE A 145 -16.03 -17.23 33.33
N TYR A 146 -15.84 -17.94 34.44
CA TYR A 146 -14.91 -17.53 35.50
C TYR A 146 -13.46 -17.42 35.00
N ASP A 147 -12.98 -18.39 34.24
CA ASP A 147 -11.64 -18.35 33.63
C ASP A 147 -11.47 -17.14 32.70
N CYS A 148 -12.50 -16.80 31.91
CA CYS A 148 -12.50 -15.60 31.07
C CYS A 148 -12.36 -14.32 31.91
N LEU A 149 -13.07 -14.24 33.05
CA LEU A 149 -12.97 -13.09 33.95
C LEU A 149 -11.60 -12.98 34.62
N LEU A 150 -10.98 -14.10 35.01
CA LEU A 150 -9.63 -14.11 35.58
C LEU A 150 -8.59 -13.63 34.55
N LYS A 151 -8.72 -14.06 33.29
CA LYS A 151 -7.84 -13.61 32.20
C LYS A 151 -7.96 -12.10 31.93
N ASN A 152 -9.17 -11.54 32.03
CA ASN A 152 -9.38 -10.10 31.88
C ASN A 152 -8.70 -9.24 32.98
N ARG A 153 -8.37 -9.82 34.15
CA ARG A 153 -7.80 -9.08 35.30
C ARG A 153 -6.30 -8.82 35.19
N LEU A 154 -5.56 -9.53 34.34
CA LEU A 154 -4.11 -9.37 34.23
C LEU A 154 -3.79 -8.12 33.37
N PRO A 155 -3.27 -7.03 33.96
CA PRO A 155 -3.08 -5.76 33.26
C PRO A 155 -2.07 -5.85 32.11
N ASN A 156 -1.11 -6.77 32.22
CA ASN A 156 0.07 -6.87 31.37
C ASN A 156 -0.09 -7.88 30.21
N GLU A 157 -1.22 -8.60 30.15
CA GLU A 157 -1.53 -9.55 29.08
C GLU A 157 -2.85 -9.19 28.39
N ARG A 158 -3.13 -7.89 28.22
CA ARG A 158 -4.13 -7.49 27.22
C ARG A 158 -3.57 -7.90 25.87
N ILE A 159 -3.95 -9.09 25.42
CA ILE A 159 -3.69 -9.61 24.08
C ILE A 159 -4.39 -8.64 23.12
N TYR A 160 -3.70 -7.56 22.76
CA TYR A 160 -3.92 -6.91 21.49
C TYR A 160 -3.44 -7.93 20.46
N VAL A 161 -4.36 -8.78 20.00
CA VAL A 161 -4.13 -9.46 18.73
C VAL A 161 -3.97 -8.30 17.74
N LYS A 162 -2.74 -8.02 17.34
CA LYS A 162 -2.42 -7.15 16.21
C LYS A 162 -3.08 -7.80 14.99
N GLU A 163 -4.36 -7.53 14.79
CA GLU A 163 -4.97 -7.71 13.49
C GLU A 163 -4.35 -6.62 12.61
N GLU A 164 -3.51 -7.04 11.67
CA GLU A 164 -2.89 -6.17 10.67
C GLU A 164 -3.96 -5.25 10.06
N GLY A 165 -3.78 -3.93 10.14
CA GLY A 165 -4.80 -2.94 9.78
C GLY A 165 -5.38 -3.07 8.36
N ASN A 166 -4.68 -3.77 7.46
CA ASN A 166 -5.14 -4.07 6.10
C ASN A 166 -6.27 -5.12 6.06
N ASP A 167 -6.30 -6.08 6.99
CA ASP A 167 -7.40 -7.05 7.11
C ASP A 167 -8.65 -6.40 7.73
N LEU A 168 -8.45 -5.39 8.58
CA LEU A 168 -9.54 -4.63 9.21
C LEU A 168 -10.37 -3.86 8.19
N MET A 169 -9.75 -3.07 7.31
CA MET A 169 -10.48 -2.31 6.29
C MET A 169 -11.16 -3.23 5.27
N THR A 170 -10.54 -4.37 4.96
CA THR A 170 -11.11 -5.40 4.10
C THR A 170 -12.32 -6.09 4.75
N LYS A 171 -12.25 -6.40 6.05
CA LYS A 171 -13.38 -6.95 6.83
C LYS A 171 -14.51 -5.92 6.96
N ILE A 172 -14.22 -4.67 7.31
CA ILE A 172 -15.20 -3.59 7.40
C ILE A 172 -15.92 -3.41 6.06
N SER A 173 -15.18 -3.35 4.95
CA SER A 173 -15.74 -3.25 3.61
C SER A 173 -16.64 -4.45 3.27
N LYS A 174 -16.22 -5.68 3.61
CA LYS A 174 -17.06 -6.89 3.40
C LYS A 174 -18.34 -6.86 4.24
N ILE A 175 -18.28 -6.46 5.50
CA ILE A 175 -19.44 -6.41 6.40
C ILE A 175 -20.40 -5.32 5.92
N LEU A 176 -19.90 -4.11 5.62
CA LEU A 176 -20.70 -3.02 5.06
C LEU A 176 -21.37 -3.47 3.77
N ASN A 177 -20.62 -4.03 2.82
CA ASN A 177 -21.18 -4.51 1.56
C ASN A 177 -22.25 -5.59 1.76
N THR A 178 -22.04 -6.53 2.69
CA THR A 178 -23.02 -7.62 2.95
C THR A 178 -24.29 -7.11 3.61
N GLU A 179 -24.19 -6.25 4.62
CA GLU A 179 -25.36 -5.73 5.35
C GLU A 179 -26.11 -4.68 4.52
N ILE A 180 -25.40 -3.77 3.83
CA ILE A 180 -26.00 -2.84 2.87
C ILE A 180 -26.74 -3.62 1.78
N TYR A 181 -26.15 -4.68 1.24
CA TYR A 181 -26.81 -5.54 0.26
C TYR A 181 -28.03 -6.27 0.83
N THR A 182 -27.99 -6.69 2.10
CA THR A 182 -29.13 -7.36 2.78
C THR A 182 -30.25 -6.37 3.08
N MET A 183 -29.93 -5.14 3.51
CA MET A 183 -30.88 -4.03 3.69
C MET A 183 -31.56 -3.67 2.35
N PHE A 184 -30.79 -3.54 1.26
CA PHE A 184 -31.32 -3.30 -0.07
C PHE A 184 -32.15 -4.48 -0.62
N ARG A 185 -31.76 -5.72 -0.30
CA ARG A 185 -32.52 -6.92 -0.70
C ARG A 185 -33.86 -7.00 0.01
N ASN A 186 -33.91 -6.68 1.30
CA ASN A 186 -35.16 -6.66 2.07
C ASN A 186 -36.08 -5.49 1.65
N GLN A 187 -35.53 -4.37 1.20
CA GLN A 187 -36.31 -3.31 0.55
C GLN A 187 -36.82 -3.74 -0.84
N LYS A 188 -36.03 -4.48 -1.63
CA LYS A 188 -36.44 -4.99 -2.95
C LYS A 188 -37.49 -6.10 -2.90
N CYS A 189 -37.60 -6.85 -1.80
CA CYS A 189 -38.69 -7.82 -1.64
C CYS A 189 -40.10 -7.18 -1.55
N PHE A 190 -40.20 -5.86 -1.43
CA PHE A 190 -41.47 -5.11 -1.54
C PHE A 190 -41.71 -4.47 -2.93
N ALA A 191 -40.76 -4.60 -3.86
CA ALA A 191 -40.87 -4.05 -5.20
C ALA A 191 -40.60 -5.17 -6.22
N SER A 192 -41.62 -5.97 -6.51
CA SER A 192 -41.55 -6.96 -7.57
C SER A 192 -41.59 -6.30 -8.96
N GLU A 193 -40.81 -6.91 -9.85
CA GLU A 193 -40.85 -6.84 -11.31
C GLU A 193 -40.15 -5.66 -12.02
N ARG A 194 -38.92 -5.91 -12.51
CA ARG A 194 -38.59 -5.97 -13.96
C ARG A 194 -37.10 -6.26 -14.23
N LYS A 195 -36.88 -7.30 -15.06
CA LYS A 195 -35.86 -7.61 -16.11
C LYS A 195 -34.33 -7.39 -15.89
N PRO A 196 -33.49 -8.21 -16.57
CA PRO A 196 -32.11 -8.48 -16.16
C PRO A 196 -31.12 -7.36 -16.52
N THR A 197 -30.22 -7.07 -15.58
CA THR A 197 -29.20 -6.01 -15.67
C THR A 197 -27.93 -6.43 -16.42
N ILE A 198 -27.27 -5.42 -16.98
CA ILE A 198 -25.91 -5.28 -17.57
C ILE A 198 -24.84 -6.27 -17.06
N MET A 199 -24.98 -6.82 -15.86
CA MET A 199 -24.05 -7.76 -15.26
C MET A 199 -23.96 -9.12 -15.96
N SER A 200 -25.00 -9.56 -16.68
CA SER A 200 -24.91 -10.77 -17.52
C SER A 200 -23.97 -10.57 -18.72
N LYS A 201 -24.02 -9.39 -19.36
CA LYS A 201 -23.12 -9.05 -20.48
C LYS A 201 -21.66 -8.89 -20.06
N ILE A 202 -21.42 -8.45 -18.82
CA ILE A 202 -20.05 -8.33 -18.26
C ILE A 202 -19.45 -9.71 -17.95
N MET A 203 -20.26 -10.66 -17.45
CA MET A 203 -19.84 -12.03 -17.20
C MET A 203 -19.48 -12.77 -18.50
N GLU A 204 -20.28 -12.54 -19.56
CA GLU A 204 -20.07 -13.13 -20.88
C GLU A 204 -18.77 -12.62 -21.52
N LYS A 205 -18.52 -11.30 -21.47
CA LYS A 205 -17.28 -10.67 -21.98
C LYS A 205 -16.01 -11.14 -21.24
N LYS A 206 -16.09 -11.37 -19.92
CA LYS A 206 -14.97 -11.93 -19.13
C LYS A 206 -14.69 -13.40 -19.45
N SER A 207 -15.72 -14.17 -19.79
CA SER A 207 -15.54 -15.58 -20.20
C SER A 207 -14.86 -15.69 -21.57
N GLU A 208 -15.10 -14.72 -22.46
CA GLU A 208 -14.53 -14.66 -23.80
C GLU A 208 -13.06 -14.17 -23.79
N GLU A 209 -12.73 -13.19 -22.95
CA GLU A 209 -11.33 -12.79 -22.69
C GLU A 209 -10.48 -13.95 -22.13
N LYS A 210 -11.06 -14.80 -21.27
CA LYS A 210 -10.37 -15.97 -20.72
C LYS A 210 -10.05 -17.00 -21.81
N ARG A 211 -11.01 -17.30 -22.70
CA ARG A 211 -10.80 -18.21 -23.84
C ARG A 211 -9.75 -17.70 -24.83
N ASN A 212 -9.68 -16.38 -25.04
CA ASN A 212 -8.70 -15.77 -25.94
C ASN A 212 -7.27 -15.79 -25.35
N LYS A 213 -7.13 -15.66 -24.02
CA LYS A 213 -5.85 -15.82 -23.33
C LYS A 213 -5.34 -17.26 -23.38
N GLU A 214 -6.21 -18.24 -23.19
CA GLU A 214 -5.88 -19.67 -23.28
C GLU A 214 -5.42 -20.06 -24.71
N LYS A 215 -6.10 -19.58 -25.75
CA LYS A 215 -5.66 -19.77 -27.15
C LYS A 215 -4.31 -19.14 -27.46
N SER A 216 -4.02 -17.96 -26.90
CA SER A 216 -2.73 -17.27 -27.11
C SER A 216 -1.57 -18.01 -26.45
N ALA A 217 -1.80 -18.58 -25.26
CA ALA A 217 -0.82 -19.42 -24.56
C ALA A 217 -0.53 -20.73 -25.33
N GLU A 218 -1.56 -21.34 -25.92
CA GLU A 218 -1.39 -22.54 -26.77
C GLU A 218 -0.55 -22.26 -28.03
N ILE A 219 -0.79 -21.12 -28.69
CA ILE A 219 -0.02 -20.67 -29.86
C ILE A 219 1.45 -20.42 -29.48
N MET A 220 1.69 -19.80 -28.33
CA MET A 220 3.05 -19.54 -27.83
C MET A 220 3.79 -20.83 -27.46
N MET A 221 3.09 -21.81 -26.86
CA MET A 221 3.66 -23.13 -26.55
C MET A 221 4.06 -23.88 -27.83
N LYS A 222 3.21 -23.82 -28.88
CA LYS A 222 3.50 -24.39 -30.20
C LYS A 222 4.66 -23.70 -30.91
N PHE A 223 4.82 -22.39 -30.74
CA PHE A 223 5.96 -21.63 -31.26
C PHE A 223 7.27 -21.98 -30.57
N LEU A 224 7.27 -22.11 -29.24
CA LEU A 224 8.45 -22.50 -28.46
C LEU A 224 8.88 -23.95 -28.73
N LEU A 225 7.92 -24.86 -28.94
CA LEU A 225 8.22 -26.23 -29.37
C LEU A 225 8.86 -26.24 -30.77
N ARG A 226 8.37 -25.45 -31.72
CA ARG A 226 8.99 -25.31 -33.05
C ARG A 226 10.41 -24.74 -32.99
N GLN A 227 10.67 -23.75 -32.13
CA GLN A 227 12.01 -23.20 -31.92
C GLN A 227 12.99 -24.22 -31.31
N LYS A 228 12.50 -25.13 -30.47
CA LYS A 228 13.32 -26.18 -29.86
C LYS A 228 13.69 -27.30 -30.86
N PHE A 229 12.85 -27.54 -31.86
CA PHE A 229 13.15 -28.46 -32.97
C PHE A 229 14.03 -27.85 -34.06
N ALA A 230 14.09 -26.52 -34.20
CA ALA A 230 14.93 -25.84 -35.20
C ALA A 230 16.42 -25.74 -34.82
N LYS A 231 16.79 -26.01 -33.56
CA LYS A 231 18.17 -25.82 -33.05
C LYS A 231 19.02 -27.10 -32.94
N ASN A 232 18.56 -28.25 -33.44
CA ASN A 232 19.37 -29.47 -33.50
C ASN A 232 19.08 -30.27 -34.78
N PRO A 233 19.88 -30.12 -35.85
CA PRO A 233 19.70 -30.87 -37.07
C PRO A 233 20.69 -32.03 -37.14
N VAL A 234 20.66 -32.99 -36.21
CA VAL A 234 21.34 -34.28 -36.41
C VAL A 234 20.56 -35.36 -35.64
N TYR A 235 19.78 -36.14 -36.38
CA TYR A 235 19.84 -37.61 -36.43
C TYR A 235 18.62 -38.10 -37.23
N SER A 236 18.90 -38.59 -38.43
CA SER A 236 17.94 -39.27 -39.29
C SER A 236 17.61 -40.64 -38.73
N ILE A 237 16.31 -40.88 -38.56
CA ILE A 237 15.50 -42.07 -38.89
C ILE A 237 16.33 -43.31 -39.27
N ASP A 238 16.29 -44.38 -38.46
CA ASP A 238 15.52 -45.58 -38.83
C ASP A 238 15.34 -46.63 -37.70
N MET A 239 14.13 -47.21 -37.73
CA MET A 239 13.71 -48.57 -37.33
C MET A 239 13.69 -49.09 -35.87
N MET A 240 12.43 -49.35 -35.45
CA MET A 240 11.87 -50.59 -34.85
C MET A 240 12.20 -51.03 -33.39
N ASN A 241 11.10 -51.38 -32.68
CA ASN A 241 10.92 -52.12 -31.40
C ASN A 241 12.00 -53.17 -31.03
N PRO A 242 12.17 -53.66 -29.76
CA PRO A 242 11.22 -53.70 -28.62
C PRO A 242 11.81 -53.51 -27.17
N THR A 243 10.93 -53.45 -26.16
CA THR A 243 11.12 -53.92 -24.76
C THR A 243 12.47 -53.74 -24.01
N SER A 244 12.51 -52.95 -22.93
CA SER A 244 12.77 -53.46 -21.55
C SER A 244 12.79 -52.35 -20.48
N LYS A 245 12.37 -52.75 -19.27
CA LYS A 245 12.41 -51.99 -18.03
C LYS A 245 13.85 -51.76 -17.56
N LYS A 246 14.24 -50.49 -17.33
CA LYS A 246 15.01 -49.98 -16.16
C LYS A 246 15.65 -48.64 -16.52
N HIS A 247 15.11 -47.55 -15.96
CA HIS A 247 15.92 -46.42 -15.47
C HIS A 247 15.06 -45.51 -14.59
N CYS A 248 14.78 -46.02 -13.39
CA CYS A 248 14.20 -45.25 -12.29
C CYS A 248 15.26 -45.17 -11.20
N LYS A 249 15.89 -43.99 -11.04
CA LYS A 249 16.59 -43.46 -9.85
C LYS A 249 17.76 -42.55 -10.26
N MET A 250 17.50 -41.26 -10.48
CA MET A 250 18.51 -40.22 -10.22
C MET A 250 17.83 -38.85 -10.16
N LEU A 251 17.31 -38.46 -8.98
CA LEU A 251 17.06 -37.05 -8.58
C LEU A 251 16.51 -36.94 -7.14
N LYS A 252 17.18 -37.55 -6.16
CA LYS A 252 17.03 -37.21 -4.73
C LYS A 252 18.33 -37.51 -3.98
N CYS A 253 19.20 -36.53 -3.84
CA CYS A 253 20.13 -36.30 -2.72
C CYS A 253 21.20 -35.28 -3.14
N ILE A 254 21.13 -34.07 -2.58
CA ILE A 254 22.24 -33.25 -2.05
C ILE A 254 21.57 -32.07 -1.33
N LYS A 255 21.31 -32.23 -0.03
CA LYS A 255 21.13 -31.14 0.93
C LYS A 255 21.57 -31.63 2.30
N LYS A 256 22.80 -31.24 2.67
CA LYS A 256 23.40 -31.02 4.01
C LYS A 256 24.93 -31.12 3.80
N THR A 257 25.73 -30.17 4.28
CA THR A 257 26.24 -30.18 5.67
C THR A 257 26.56 -28.77 6.22
N ARG A 258 26.42 -28.66 7.54
CA ARG A 258 26.67 -27.55 8.50
C ARG A 258 28.18 -27.22 8.68
N PHE A 259 28.52 -26.00 9.13
CA PHE A 259 28.99 -25.65 10.52
C PHE A 259 29.71 -24.29 10.57
N PHE A 260 29.32 -23.41 11.51
CA PHE A 260 30.19 -22.88 12.58
C PHE A 260 29.36 -22.18 13.69
N ASN A 261 29.74 -22.43 14.94
CA ASN A 261 29.26 -21.83 16.20
C ASN A 261 30.29 -20.79 16.67
N ILE A 262 29.89 -19.79 17.49
CA ILE A 262 30.48 -19.47 18.82
C ILE A 262 29.81 -18.20 19.43
N LEU A 263 29.34 -18.40 20.68
CA LEU A 263 29.16 -17.53 21.87
C LEU A 263 29.06 -15.99 21.78
N PHE A 264 28.09 -15.43 22.53
CA PHE A 264 28.35 -14.77 23.83
C PHE A 264 27.11 -14.77 24.75
N LYS A 265 27.35 -15.09 26.03
CA LYS A 265 26.45 -14.94 27.20
C LYS A 265 26.74 -13.62 27.91
N THR A 266 25.73 -13.07 28.59
CA THR A 266 25.71 -12.31 29.87
C THR A 266 24.55 -11.29 29.78
N GLY A 267 23.78 -10.96 30.80
CA GLY A 267 23.76 -11.31 32.21
C GLY A 267 22.61 -10.52 32.84
N ALA A 268 21.93 -11.13 33.79
CA ALA A 268 20.88 -10.50 34.59
C ALA A 268 21.41 -9.30 35.39
N LYS A 269 20.56 -8.29 35.62
CA LYS A 269 20.59 -7.53 36.86
C LYS A 269 19.18 -7.06 37.25
N GLN A 270 18.83 -7.47 38.46
CA GLN A 270 17.72 -7.04 39.28
C GLN A 270 17.75 -5.52 39.47
N ASN A 271 16.58 -4.89 39.58
CA ASN A 271 16.37 -3.84 40.56
C ASN A 271 14.90 -3.79 40.99
N ALA A 272 14.72 -4.06 42.28
CA ALA A 272 13.50 -3.86 43.02
C ALA A 272 13.24 -2.36 43.20
N ILE A 273 12.02 -1.89 42.96
CA ILE A 273 11.53 -0.60 43.44
C ILE A 273 10.14 -0.78 44.06
N ILE A 274 10.20 -0.98 45.37
CA ILE A 274 9.36 -0.45 46.47
C ILE A 274 7.96 0.07 46.10
N TYR A 275 6.97 -0.62 46.68
CA TYR A 275 5.59 -0.21 46.94
C TYR A 275 5.48 1.19 47.58
N ARG A 276 4.60 2.04 47.04
CA ARG A 276 3.86 3.03 47.83
C ARG A 276 2.39 3.07 47.40
N SER A 277 1.57 2.30 48.12
CA SER A 277 0.13 2.54 48.19
C SER A 277 -0.14 3.76 49.07
N ARG A 278 -1.01 4.67 48.61
CA ARG A 278 -1.64 5.66 49.48
C ARG A 278 -3.16 5.50 49.42
N ARG A 279 -3.69 5.44 50.64
CA ARG A 279 -5.07 5.27 51.09
C ARG A 279 -6.04 6.26 50.45
N TYR A 280 -7.26 5.79 50.19
CA TYR A 280 -8.48 6.40 50.73
C TYR A 280 -9.43 5.27 51.18
N GLY A 281 -9.80 5.29 52.45
CA GLY A 281 -10.85 4.45 53.02
C GLY A 281 -12.16 5.23 53.13
N GLY A 282 -13.26 4.51 53.34
CA GLY A 282 -14.54 5.11 53.73
C GLY A 282 -15.78 4.25 53.47
N ILE A 283 -16.11 3.40 54.44
CA ILE A 283 -17.45 3.15 55.03
C ILE A 283 -18.63 2.85 54.08
N PHE A 284 -19.21 1.64 54.17
CA PHE A 284 -20.66 1.39 54.38
C PHE A 284 -20.90 -0.13 54.56
N THR A 285 -21.13 -0.56 55.81
CA THR A 285 -21.66 -1.89 56.17
C THR A 285 -22.85 -1.68 57.10
N ASN A 286 -24.08 -2.01 56.66
CA ASN A 286 -25.20 -2.45 57.53
C ASN A 286 -26.59 -2.63 56.85
N GLU A 287 -26.74 -2.66 55.52
CA GLU A 287 -28.08 -2.87 54.90
C GLU A 287 -28.32 -4.22 54.20
N ILE A 288 -27.31 -5.09 54.07
CA ILE A 288 -27.47 -6.35 53.32
C ILE A 288 -28.09 -7.48 54.17
N GLU A 289 -27.95 -7.42 55.50
CA GLU A 289 -28.49 -8.44 56.41
C GLU A 289 -30.03 -8.47 56.45
N LYS A 290 -30.69 -7.37 56.06
CA LYS A 290 -32.16 -7.27 56.05
C LYS A 290 -32.80 -7.75 54.74
N LEU A 291 -32.02 -7.95 53.67
CA LEU A 291 -32.53 -8.41 52.37
C LEU A 291 -32.55 -9.93 52.21
N MET A 292 -31.93 -10.69 53.13
CA MET A 292 -31.82 -12.16 53.03
C MET A 292 -32.97 -12.94 53.69
N LYS A 293 -34.09 -12.29 54.06
CA LYS A 293 -35.27 -12.96 54.64
C LYS A 293 -36.50 -13.00 53.71
N ARG A 294 -36.33 -13.02 52.39
CA ARG A 294 -37.44 -13.29 51.45
C ARG A 294 -37.06 -14.34 50.41
N ASP A 295 -37.78 -15.44 50.45
CA ASP A 295 -37.72 -16.56 49.50
C ASP A 295 -38.11 -16.12 48.08
N SER A 296 -37.16 -16.13 47.15
CA SER A 296 -37.40 -16.29 45.70
C SER A 296 -36.06 -16.49 44.95
N PRO A 297 -35.83 -17.59 44.20
CA PRO A 297 -34.55 -17.82 43.52
C PRO A 297 -34.63 -17.40 42.03
N HIS A 298 -34.48 -16.10 41.75
CA HIS A 298 -34.08 -15.62 40.42
C HIS A 298 -32.99 -14.57 40.59
N PHE A 299 -31.95 -14.63 39.76
CA PHE A 299 -30.95 -13.56 39.69
C PHE A 299 -30.83 -13.09 38.23
N VAL A 300 -31.67 -12.13 37.84
CA VAL A 300 -31.29 -11.15 36.81
C VAL A 300 -30.55 -10.06 37.57
N ILE A 301 -29.22 -10.13 37.64
CA ILE A 301 -28.45 -9.17 38.45
C ILE A 301 -28.26 -7.88 37.63
N PRO A 302 -28.84 -6.73 38.03
CA PRO A 302 -28.61 -5.46 37.35
C PRO A 302 -27.17 -4.97 37.58
N MET A 303 -26.66 -4.10 36.70
CA MET A 303 -25.29 -3.55 36.80
C MET A 303 -24.97 -2.93 38.18
N LYS A 304 -25.92 -2.33 38.88
CA LYS A 304 -25.67 -1.78 40.22
C LYS A 304 -25.26 -2.85 41.25
N ASP A 305 -25.65 -4.10 41.01
CA ASP A 305 -25.40 -5.25 41.89
C ASP A 305 -24.26 -6.15 41.33
N ILE A 306 -23.88 -6.03 40.03
CA ILE A 306 -22.71 -6.69 39.42
C ILE A 306 -21.43 -5.81 39.49
N VAL A 307 -21.55 -4.49 39.30
CA VAL A 307 -20.40 -3.59 39.09
C VAL A 307 -19.68 -3.24 40.40
N GLN A 308 -20.25 -3.54 41.56
CA GLN A 308 -19.50 -3.45 42.81
C GLN A 308 -18.76 -4.73 43.18
N ASP A 309 -19.02 -5.89 42.55
CA ASP A 309 -18.35 -7.09 43.04
C ASP A 309 -18.44 -8.33 42.12
N HIS A 310 -17.56 -8.42 41.12
CA HIS A 310 -17.12 -9.74 40.65
C HIS A 310 -16.68 -10.62 41.84
N GLN A 311 -16.14 -9.98 42.88
CA GLN A 311 -15.78 -10.60 44.15
C GLN A 311 -16.99 -11.04 44.97
N GLY A 312 -18.13 -10.35 44.93
CA GLY A 312 -19.34 -10.70 45.70
C GLY A 312 -20.13 -11.86 45.09
N LEU A 313 -20.12 -11.98 43.76
CA LEU A 313 -20.59 -13.19 43.08
C LEU A 313 -19.68 -14.39 43.40
N LEU A 314 -18.38 -14.14 43.57
CA LEU A 314 -17.38 -15.14 44.00
C LEU A 314 -17.43 -15.46 45.51
N GLU A 315 -17.80 -14.49 46.35
CA GLU A 315 -17.86 -14.61 47.81
C GLU A 315 -19.19 -15.23 48.23
N GLY A 316 -20.31 -14.85 47.62
CA GLY A 316 -21.59 -15.56 47.76
C GLY A 316 -21.52 -17.01 47.26
N TYR A 317 -20.68 -17.29 46.26
CA TYR A 317 -20.34 -18.63 45.78
C TYR A 317 -19.52 -19.42 46.82
N LYS A 318 -18.49 -18.79 47.42
CA LYS A 318 -17.67 -19.42 48.47
C LYS A 318 -18.47 -19.67 49.76
N GLN A 319 -19.43 -18.80 50.08
CA GLN A 319 -20.26 -18.91 51.29
C GLN A 319 -21.34 -20.00 51.21
N LYS A 320 -21.82 -20.36 50.01
CA LYS A 320 -22.89 -21.37 49.84
C LYS A 320 -22.41 -22.81 49.84
N ASN A 321 -21.11 -23.08 49.98
CA ASN A 321 -20.51 -24.43 49.96
C ASN A 321 -21.01 -25.32 48.80
N LEU A 322 -21.35 -24.72 47.65
CA LEU A 322 -21.73 -25.49 46.47
C LEU A 322 -20.52 -26.30 46.02
N THR A 323 -20.73 -27.60 45.83
CA THR A 323 -19.68 -28.49 45.35
C THR A 323 -19.34 -28.15 43.89
N ASN A 324 -18.09 -28.35 43.46
CA ASN A 324 -17.70 -28.18 42.06
C ASN A 324 -18.61 -28.95 41.09
N GLN A 325 -19.22 -30.05 41.55
CA GLN A 325 -20.17 -30.83 40.79
C GLN A 325 -21.50 -30.10 40.53
N GLU A 326 -22.04 -29.38 41.51
CA GLU A 326 -23.28 -28.59 41.35
C GLU A 326 -23.08 -27.38 40.43
N LEU A 327 -21.88 -26.82 40.43
CA LEU A 327 -21.55 -25.64 39.63
C LEU A 327 -21.40 -25.96 38.14
N SER A 328 -20.93 -27.17 37.83
CA SER A 328 -20.82 -27.65 36.46
C SER A 328 -22.14 -27.75 35.69
N GLN A 329 -23.26 -27.62 36.41
CA GLN A 329 -24.61 -27.58 35.86
C GLN A 329 -25.08 -26.16 35.51
N TYR A 330 -24.33 -25.11 35.87
CA TYR A 330 -24.69 -23.73 35.58
C TYR A 330 -24.05 -23.23 34.29
N PHE A 331 -24.84 -22.47 33.55
CA PHE A 331 -24.45 -21.85 32.29
C PHE A 331 -24.70 -20.35 32.35
N VAL A 332 -23.79 -19.59 31.74
CA VAL A 332 -23.79 -18.13 31.71
C VAL A 332 -23.81 -17.65 30.28
N TYR A 333 -24.62 -16.63 30.00
CA TYR A 333 -24.53 -15.85 28.78
C TYR A 333 -24.37 -14.37 29.14
N ALA A 334 -23.20 -13.81 28.83
CA ALA A 334 -22.88 -12.42 29.07
C ALA A 334 -22.97 -11.60 27.78
N THR A 335 -23.69 -10.47 27.84
CA THR A 335 -23.81 -9.54 26.72
C THR A 335 -24.22 -8.15 27.21
N PHE A 336 -24.18 -7.14 26.33
CA PHE A 336 -24.88 -5.87 26.56
C PHE A 336 -26.28 -5.95 25.97
N MET A 337 -27.29 -5.69 26.81
CA MET A 337 -28.71 -5.73 26.41
C MET A 337 -29.31 -4.32 26.38
N PRO A 338 -30.18 -4.01 25.41
CA PRO A 338 -30.92 -2.76 25.39
C PRO A 338 -31.91 -2.71 26.58
N PRO A 339 -32.21 -1.52 27.11
CA PRO A 339 -33.21 -1.39 28.16
C PRO A 339 -34.62 -1.67 27.65
N GLY A 340 -35.49 -2.15 28.54
CA GLY A 340 -36.89 -2.47 28.27
C GLY A 340 -37.21 -3.97 28.32
N ASP A 341 -38.42 -4.30 27.89
CA ASP A 341 -38.94 -5.66 27.94
C ASP A 341 -38.23 -6.57 26.95
N THR A 342 -37.59 -7.61 27.46
CA THR A 342 -36.88 -8.60 26.67
C THR A 342 -37.46 -9.98 26.91
N LYS A 343 -37.86 -10.63 25.81
CA LYS A 343 -38.14 -12.06 25.78
C LYS A 343 -36.87 -12.85 25.52
N ILE A 344 -36.56 -13.74 26.45
CA ILE A 344 -35.38 -14.61 26.46
C ILE A 344 -35.87 -16.06 26.46
N ILE A 345 -35.26 -16.89 25.65
CA ILE A 345 -35.59 -18.30 25.52
C ILE A 345 -34.33 -19.10 25.72
N ILE A 346 -34.42 -20.11 26.59
CA ILE A 346 -33.32 -21.01 26.88
C ILE A 346 -33.77 -22.43 26.57
N ASN A 347 -33.02 -23.10 25.71
CA ASN A 347 -33.28 -24.48 25.34
C ASN A 347 -32.12 -25.37 25.80
N TYR A 348 -32.45 -26.42 26.55
CA TYR A 348 -31.50 -27.37 27.15
C TYR A 348 -31.35 -28.66 26.33
N ASP A 349 -32.41 -29.10 25.65
CA ASP A 349 -32.50 -30.41 24.99
C ASP A 349 -32.28 -30.31 23.47
N GLY A 350 -31.64 -29.23 23.02
CA GLY A 350 -31.49 -28.92 21.60
C GLY A 350 -32.78 -28.38 20.96
N ILE A 351 -32.62 -27.73 19.80
CA ILE A 351 -33.70 -26.96 19.14
C ILE A 351 -34.84 -27.85 18.60
N GLU A 352 -34.63 -29.16 18.55
CA GLU A 352 -35.53 -30.12 17.88
C GLU A 352 -36.77 -30.48 18.70
N ASN A 353 -36.74 -30.30 20.02
CA ASN A 353 -37.93 -30.51 20.86
C ASN A 353 -38.90 -29.32 20.72
N LYS A 354 -39.94 -29.50 19.90
CA LYS A 354 -40.86 -28.42 19.49
C LYS A 354 -41.97 -28.11 20.51
N GLU A 355 -42.10 -28.93 21.54
CA GLU A 355 -43.33 -28.94 22.35
C GLU A 355 -43.31 -27.93 23.50
N SER A 356 -42.15 -27.45 23.96
CA SER A 356 -42.10 -26.36 24.94
C SER A 356 -40.78 -25.59 24.92
N HIS A 357 -40.85 -24.26 24.85
CA HIS A 357 -39.71 -23.36 25.09
C HIS A 357 -39.78 -22.81 26.52
N ASN A 358 -38.64 -22.79 27.22
CA ASN A 358 -38.53 -22.09 28.50
C ASN A 358 -38.42 -20.58 28.22
N LEU A 359 -39.53 -19.87 28.38
CA LEU A 359 -39.62 -18.43 28.14
C LEU A 359 -39.41 -17.67 29.46
N LEU A 360 -38.43 -16.76 29.43
CA LEU A 360 -38.18 -15.76 30.46
C LEU A 360 -38.50 -14.38 29.91
N GLU A 361 -39.49 -13.73 30.52
CA GLU A 361 -39.78 -12.32 30.27
C GLU A 361 -39.08 -11.50 31.36
N SER A 362 -38.18 -10.61 30.95
CA SER A 362 -37.38 -9.80 31.86
C SER A 362 -37.32 -8.36 31.40
N ILE A 363 -37.36 -7.43 32.35
CA ILE A 363 -37.22 -6.00 32.07
C ILE A 363 -35.78 -5.60 32.34
N ILE A 364 -35.04 -5.23 31.30
CA ILE A 364 -33.68 -4.74 31.44
C ILE A 364 -33.74 -3.27 31.86
N PRO A 365 -33.21 -2.89 33.03
CA PRO A 365 -33.29 -1.51 33.47
C PRO A 365 -32.40 -0.60 32.63
N VAL A 366 -32.79 0.67 32.52
CA VAL A 366 -31.97 1.70 31.88
C VAL A 366 -30.72 1.95 32.73
N ARG A 367 -29.54 1.93 32.09
CA ARG A 367 -28.27 2.24 32.78
C ARG A 367 -28.32 3.65 33.37
N LYS A 368 -28.15 3.77 34.70
CA LYS A 368 -28.28 5.05 35.42
C LYS A 368 -27.10 5.99 35.23
N ARG A 369 -25.90 5.46 34.98
CA ARG A 369 -24.65 6.23 34.83
C ARG A 369 -24.17 6.16 33.39
N ASP A 370 -23.65 7.26 32.89
CA ASP A 370 -22.96 7.27 31.60
C ASP A 370 -21.57 6.65 31.75
N LEU A 371 -21.08 6.01 30.68
CA LEU A 371 -19.74 5.47 30.64
C LEU A 371 -18.74 6.62 30.50
N VAL A 372 -17.69 6.61 31.32
CA VAL A 372 -16.59 7.57 31.18
C VAL A 372 -15.82 7.21 29.91
N LEU A 373 -15.96 8.04 28.88
CA LEU A 373 -15.23 7.88 27.64
C LEU A 373 -13.81 8.41 27.83
N HIS A 374 -12.81 7.52 27.81
CA HIS A 374 -11.41 7.92 27.73
C HIS A 374 -11.10 8.37 26.30
N LYS A 375 -10.87 9.67 26.09
CA LYS A 375 -10.40 10.19 24.81
C LYS A 375 -8.92 9.83 24.65
N LYS A 376 -8.56 9.00 23.66
CA LYS A 376 -7.16 8.82 23.27
C LYS A 376 -6.73 10.12 22.57
N MET A 377 -5.83 10.89 23.17
CA MET A 377 -5.21 12.02 22.47
C MET A 377 -4.29 11.45 21.40
N ILE A 378 -4.63 11.66 20.14
CA ILE A 378 -3.77 11.31 19.02
C ILE A 378 -2.75 12.43 18.90
N LYS A 379 -1.47 12.16 19.19
CA LYS A 379 -0.40 13.12 18.87
C LYS A 379 -0.25 13.12 17.35
N LYS A 380 -0.49 14.27 16.71
CA LYS A 380 -0.13 14.44 15.29
C LYS A 380 1.39 14.41 15.19
N LYS A 381 1.95 13.35 14.61
CA LYS A 381 3.35 13.31 14.25
C LYS A 381 3.47 13.86 12.84
N LEU A 382 4.15 15.00 12.69
CA LEU A 382 4.48 15.53 11.38
C LEU A 382 5.54 14.62 10.75
N VAL A 383 5.12 13.73 9.84
CA VAL A 383 6.05 12.92 9.06
C VAL A 383 6.55 13.77 7.91
N VAL A 384 7.80 14.24 8.00
CA VAL A 384 8.45 14.93 6.88
C VAL A 384 8.76 13.87 5.83
N ARG A 385 8.07 13.90 4.69
CA ARG A 385 8.36 13.02 3.56
C ARG A 385 9.80 13.23 3.12
N GLN A 386 10.60 12.17 3.10
CA GLN A 386 11.92 12.15 2.52
C GLN A 386 11.84 11.59 1.10
N PHE A 387 12.60 12.17 0.16
CA PHE A 387 12.62 11.66 -1.20
C PHE A 387 13.17 10.22 -1.21
N GLN A 388 12.43 9.31 -1.85
CA GLN A 388 12.82 7.92 -2.00
C GLN A 388 12.84 7.55 -3.47
N LYS A 389 14.03 7.52 -4.09
CA LYS A 389 14.21 7.31 -5.53
C LYS A 389 13.43 6.11 -6.09
N HIS A 390 13.42 4.98 -5.37
CA HIS A 390 12.75 3.76 -5.82
C HIS A 390 11.22 3.85 -5.90
N LEU A 391 10.61 4.84 -5.21
CA LEU A 391 9.18 5.15 -5.27
C LEU A 391 8.87 6.35 -6.18
N SER A 392 9.90 7.09 -6.61
CA SER A 392 9.78 8.31 -7.42
C SER A 392 9.60 8.04 -8.92
N VAL A 393 9.34 9.11 -9.69
CA VAL A 393 9.37 9.07 -11.18
C VAL A 393 10.76 8.73 -11.74
N PHE A 394 11.82 8.91 -10.94
CA PHE A 394 13.22 8.66 -11.33
C PHE A 394 13.71 7.26 -10.96
N LYS A 395 12.83 6.33 -10.58
CA LYS A 395 13.19 4.96 -10.17
C LYS A 395 14.01 4.21 -11.24
N ASP A 396 13.77 4.49 -12.52
CA ASP A 396 14.42 3.85 -13.65
C ASP A 396 15.72 4.57 -14.07
N TRP A 397 16.06 5.69 -13.42
CA TRP A 397 17.34 6.38 -13.61
C TRP A 397 18.48 5.56 -13.01
N MET A 398 19.53 5.26 -13.79
CA MET A 398 20.69 4.53 -13.32
C MET A 398 21.80 5.50 -12.89
N PRO A 399 22.12 5.58 -11.58
CA PRO A 399 23.24 6.39 -11.13
C PRO A 399 24.55 5.70 -11.51
N ASP A 400 25.61 6.49 -11.66
CA ASP A 400 26.93 5.92 -11.81
C ASP A 400 27.36 5.22 -10.53
N THR A 401 27.76 3.97 -10.68
CA THR A 401 28.36 3.17 -9.61
C THR A 401 29.83 2.99 -9.93
N GLN A 402 30.65 2.72 -8.90
CA GLN A 402 32.05 2.35 -9.10
C GLN A 402 32.21 1.17 -10.09
N TYR A 403 31.24 0.24 -10.09
CA TYR A 403 31.22 -0.87 -11.02
C TYR A 403 30.95 -0.44 -12.47
N SER A 404 29.93 0.38 -12.71
CA SER A 404 29.59 0.83 -14.07
C SER A 404 30.68 1.72 -14.67
N LEU A 405 31.29 2.58 -13.86
CA LEU A 405 32.41 3.43 -14.25
C LEU A 405 33.66 2.62 -14.58
N ARG A 406 34.01 1.63 -13.75
CA ARG A 406 35.10 0.70 -14.06
C ARG A 406 34.86 -0.03 -15.37
N LEU A 407 33.65 -0.55 -15.56
CA LEU A 407 33.29 -1.28 -16.78
C LEU A 407 33.35 -0.39 -18.01
N SER A 408 32.96 0.89 -17.90
CA SER A 408 33.12 1.85 -19.01
C SER A 408 34.57 2.12 -19.34
N LEU A 409 35.42 2.33 -18.32
CA LEU A 409 36.86 2.54 -18.54
C LEU A 409 37.54 1.30 -19.15
N ASP A 410 37.18 0.12 -18.68
CA ASP A 410 37.72 -1.14 -19.22
C ASP A 410 37.36 -1.32 -20.70
N ASN A 411 36.18 -0.87 -21.14
CA ASN A 411 35.81 -0.86 -22.56
C ASN A 411 36.58 0.22 -23.32
N ASP A 412 36.65 1.45 -22.81
CA ASP A 412 37.36 2.57 -23.43
C ASP A 412 38.85 2.22 -23.68
N LEU A 413 39.50 1.56 -22.71
CA LEU A 413 40.89 1.15 -22.82
C LEU A 413 41.17 -0.02 -23.79
N LYS A 414 40.13 -0.70 -24.30
CA LYS A 414 40.30 -1.67 -25.40
C LYS A 414 40.59 -0.98 -26.73
N TYR A 415 40.01 0.21 -26.92
CA TYR A 415 40.14 1.01 -28.14
C TYR A 415 41.31 2.00 -28.06
N SER A 416 41.71 2.37 -26.84
CA SER A 416 42.85 3.26 -26.61
C SER A 416 44.20 2.64 -27.05
N LYS A 417 45.08 3.50 -27.56
CA LYS A 417 46.46 3.18 -27.94
C LYS A 417 47.44 3.32 -26.77
N LEU A 418 46.97 3.59 -25.55
CA LEU A 418 47.80 3.76 -24.36
C LEU A 418 48.72 2.56 -24.08
N ARG A 419 48.30 1.33 -24.40
CA ARG A 419 49.15 0.13 -24.24
C ARG A 419 50.39 0.11 -25.13
N ARG A 420 50.35 0.81 -26.27
CA ARG A 420 51.51 0.97 -27.17
C ARG A 420 52.35 2.17 -26.77
N PHE A 421 51.70 3.20 -26.23
CA PHE A 421 52.36 4.41 -25.76
C PHE A 421 53.13 4.18 -24.45
N ILE A 422 52.59 3.35 -23.55
CA ILE A 422 53.14 3.07 -22.22
C ILE A 422 53.72 1.65 -22.22
N THR A 423 55.03 1.55 -22.42
CA THR A 423 55.73 0.26 -22.49
C THR A 423 55.75 -0.46 -21.14
N SER A 424 55.87 0.28 -20.04
CA SER A 424 55.94 -0.29 -18.69
C SER A 424 54.56 -0.77 -18.22
N ARG A 425 54.46 -2.07 -17.90
CA ARG A 425 53.21 -2.64 -17.36
C ARG A 425 52.85 -2.07 -15.99
N SER A 426 53.84 -1.77 -15.16
CA SER A 426 53.62 -1.15 -13.85
C SER A 426 53.04 0.24 -14.00
N GLU A 427 53.66 1.07 -14.83
CA GLU A 427 53.24 2.46 -15.08
C GLU A 427 51.84 2.52 -15.70
N PHE A 428 51.52 1.60 -16.61
CA PHE A 428 50.15 1.48 -17.15
C PHE A 428 49.12 1.19 -16.06
N ASN A 429 49.44 0.31 -15.10
CA ASN A 429 48.53 -0.02 -14.00
C ASN A 429 48.36 1.15 -13.02
N GLU A 430 49.41 1.94 -12.80
CA GLU A 430 49.33 3.18 -12.00
C GLU A 430 48.43 4.21 -12.68
N ILE A 431 48.62 4.44 -13.98
CA ILE A 431 47.76 5.35 -14.78
C ILE A 431 46.31 4.86 -14.80
N TYR A 432 46.09 3.55 -14.92
CA TYR A 432 44.76 2.95 -14.80
C TYR A 432 44.11 3.26 -13.45
N SER A 433 44.86 3.13 -12.34
CA SER A 433 44.37 3.48 -11.00
C SER A 433 44.00 4.96 -10.92
N ILE A 434 44.90 5.85 -11.38
CA ILE A 434 44.66 7.29 -11.39
C ILE A 434 43.42 7.64 -12.22
N LEU A 435 43.26 7.05 -13.40
CA LEU A 435 42.06 7.23 -14.22
C LEU A 435 40.81 6.78 -13.47
N LEU A 436 40.81 5.59 -12.89
CA LEU A 436 39.65 5.02 -12.21
C LEU A 436 39.23 5.87 -10.99
N ASP A 437 40.19 6.28 -10.17
CA ASP A 437 39.94 7.09 -8.96
C ASP A 437 39.34 8.46 -9.30
N ASN A 438 39.68 8.99 -10.48
CA ASN A 438 39.27 10.32 -10.94
C ASN A 438 38.20 10.28 -12.05
N LEU A 439 37.71 9.10 -12.41
CA LEU A 439 36.82 8.89 -13.54
C LEU A 439 35.50 9.64 -13.44
N PRO A 440 34.82 9.71 -12.26
CA PRO A 440 33.59 10.48 -12.14
C PRO A 440 33.77 11.92 -12.62
N ARG A 441 34.83 12.60 -12.16
CA ARG A 441 35.09 14.00 -12.50
C ARG A 441 35.54 14.19 -13.94
N LEU A 442 36.40 13.31 -14.46
CA LEU A 442 36.82 13.34 -15.86
C LEU A 442 35.64 13.14 -16.82
N LYS A 443 34.72 12.24 -16.47
CA LYS A 443 33.50 12.00 -17.21
C LYS A 443 32.62 13.25 -17.25
N GLU A 444 32.39 13.93 -16.12
CA GLU A 444 31.57 15.16 -16.13
C GLU A 444 32.21 16.28 -16.97
N ILE A 445 33.54 16.41 -16.95
CA ILE A 445 34.26 17.32 -17.85
C ILE A 445 34.02 16.93 -19.31
N PHE A 446 34.18 15.65 -19.65
CA PHE A 446 33.91 15.13 -21.00
C PHE A 446 32.46 15.42 -21.44
N THR A 447 31.48 15.10 -20.59
CA THR A 447 30.04 15.31 -20.85
C THR A 447 29.70 16.79 -21.09
N TYR A 448 30.32 17.71 -20.33
CA TYR A 448 30.20 19.14 -20.60
C TYR A 448 30.81 19.49 -21.96
N CYS A 449 32.02 19.02 -22.24
CA CYS A 449 32.76 19.36 -23.47
C CYS A 449 32.01 18.91 -24.73
N ILE A 450 31.44 17.70 -24.75
CA ILE A 450 30.65 17.23 -25.90
C ILE A 450 29.36 18.04 -26.07
N GLY A 451 28.77 18.54 -24.98
CA GLY A 451 27.55 19.35 -25.00
C GLY A 451 27.75 20.75 -25.56
N VAL A 452 28.92 21.36 -25.34
CA VAL A 452 29.28 22.67 -25.93
C VAL A 452 29.90 22.57 -27.32
N SER A 453 30.26 21.35 -27.74
CA SER A 453 30.90 21.01 -29.01
C SER A 453 29.88 20.47 -30.04
N SER A 454 30.29 19.53 -30.87
CA SER A 454 29.51 18.75 -31.82
C SER A 454 29.14 17.41 -31.20
N TYR A 455 28.13 17.41 -30.32
CA TYR A 455 27.64 16.19 -29.69
C TYR A 455 27.46 15.04 -30.69
N PRO A 456 27.93 13.81 -30.38
CA PRO A 456 28.51 13.37 -29.11
C PRO A 456 30.05 13.51 -28.98
N TYR A 457 30.71 14.27 -29.85
CA TYR A 457 32.17 14.34 -29.94
C TYR A 457 32.76 15.72 -29.62
N ILE A 458 34.04 15.75 -29.26
CA ILE A 458 34.79 17.00 -29.04
C ILE A 458 35.58 17.36 -30.30
N SER A 459 35.14 18.37 -31.05
CA SER A 459 35.87 18.86 -32.21
C SER A 459 37.23 19.46 -31.81
N TRP A 460 38.19 19.47 -32.73
CA TRP A 460 39.52 20.08 -32.50
C TRP A 460 39.45 21.49 -31.89
N LEU A 461 38.61 22.37 -32.45
CA LEU A 461 38.53 23.76 -32.02
C LEU A 461 38.05 23.88 -30.56
N GLU A 462 37.04 23.09 -30.17
CA GLU A 462 36.52 23.11 -28.81
C GLU A 462 37.46 22.42 -27.82
N PHE A 463 38.17 21.35 -28.26
CA PHE A 463 39.23 20.74 -27.44
C PHE A 463 40.40 21.70 -27.19
N TYR A 464 40.82 22.47 -28.20
CA TYR A 464 41.87 23.48 -28.03
C TYR A 464 41.44 24.60 -27.08
N ARG A 465 40.19 25.09 -27.19
CA ARG A 465 39.62 26.06 -26.24
C ARG A 465 39.58 25.52 -24.82
N LEU A 466 39.22 24.24 -24.65
CA LEU A 466 39.29 23.57 -23.35
C LEU A 466 40.73 23.59 -22.83
N CYS A 467 41.72 23.24 -23.66
CA CYS A 467 43.13 23.29 -23.24
C CYS A 467 43.54 24.70 -22.79
N GLU A 468 43.13 25.75 -23.51
CA GLU A 468 43.38 27.14 -23.12
C GLU A 468 42.74 27.48 -21.76
N GLN A 469 41.48 27.09 -21.56
CA GLN A 469 40.76 27.29 -20.31
C GLN A 469 41.40 26.54 -19.13
N LEU A 470 41.96 25.35 -19.37
CA LEU A 470 42.66 24.55 -18.37
C LEU A 470 44.14 24.97 -18.18
N HIS A 471 44.59 26.03 -18.87
CA HIS A 471 45.97 26.49 -18.87
C HIS A 471 46.99 25.38 -19.19
N ILE A 472 46.61 24.45 -20.06
CA ILE A 472 47.51 23.38 -20.54
C ILE A 472 48.60 23.95 -21.46
N PRO A 473 48.32 24.85 -22.42
CA PRO A 473 49.35 25.45 -23.24
C PRO A 473 50.38 26.21 -22.41
N ASP A 474 51.65 26.09 -22.76
CA ASP A 474 52.73 26.92 -22.22
C ASP A 474 53.72 27.35 -23.31
N ARG A 475 54.65 28.23 -22.96
CA ARG A 475 55.65 28.77 -23.89
C ARG A 475 56.78 27.77 -24.22
N GLY A 476 56.89 26.67 -23.48
CA GLY A 476 58.08 25.81 -23.51
C GLY A 476 57.83 24.48 -24.19
N THR A 477 56.99 23.63 -23.58
CA THR A 477 56.89 22.21 -23.90
C THR A 477 55.54 21.83 -24.48
N CYS A 478 54.47 22.50 -24.06
CA CYS A 478 53.12 22.25 -24.54
C CYS A 478 52.59 23.42 -25.39
N SER A 479 53.18 23.63 -26.56
CA SER A 479 52.72 24.67 -27.50
C SER A 479 51.39 24.29 -28.18
N LYS A 480 50.73 25.24 -28.84
CA LYS A 480 49.57 24.96 -29.71
C LYS A 480 49.86 23.87 -30.75
N ALA A 481 51.05 23.91 -31.36
CA ALA A 481 51.48 22.88 -32.32
C ALA A 481 51.68 21.51 -31.65
N THR A 482 52.14 21.48 -30.40
CA THR A 482 52.22 20.24 -29.62
C THR A 482 50.84 19.65 -29.39
N ILE A 483 49.85 20.48 -29.03
CA ILE A 483 48.48 20.04 -28.78
C ILE A 483 47.83 19.52 -30.08
N ASP A 484 48.03 20.22 -31.19
CA ASP A 484 47.51 19.82 -32.52
C ASP A 484 48.08 18.46 -32.97
N ASN A 485 49.40 18.31 -32.90
CA ASN A 485 50.05 17.02 -33.21
C ASN A 485 49.58 15.89 -32.29
N THR A 486 49.35 16.20 -31.00
CA THR A 486 48.85 15.20 -30.04
C THR A 486 47.40 14.82 -30.34
N PHE A 487 46.57 15.77 -30.77
CA PHE A 487 45.21 15.51 -31.22
C PHE A 487 45.18 14.60 -32.45
N ILE A 488 45.94 14.94 -33.49
CA ILE A 488 46.07 14.13 -34.71
C ILE A 488 46.54 12.71 -34.37
N THR A 489 47.56 12.59 -33.51
CA THR A 489 48.09 11.27 -33.07
C THR A 489 47.04 10.46 -32.29
N THR A 490 46.24 11.13 -31.46
CA THR A 490 45.22 10.47 -30.64
C THR A 490 44.01 10.06 -31.48
N ASN A 491 43.65 10.82 -32.49
CA ASN A 491 42.50 10.52 -33.34
C ASN A 491 42.82 9.59 -34.54
N PHE A 492 44.10 9.36 -34.83
CA PHE A 492 44.51 8.42 -35.89
C PHE A 492 43.99 6.98 -35.62
N GLU A 493 43.08 6.52 -36.46
CA GLU A 493 42.50 5.18 -36.39
C GLU A 493 43.46 4.11 -36.92
N GLN A 494 43.59 3.02 -36.17
CA GLN A 494 44.34 1.83 -36.63
C GLN A 494 43.43 0.81 -37.32
N VAL A 495 42.15 0.87 -36.99
CA VAL A 495 41.08 0.05 -37.52
C VAL A 495 39.99 1.03 -37.89
N GLU A 496 39.55 1.02 -39.15
CA GLU A 496 38.43 1.86 -39.58
C GLU A 496 37.21 1.51 -38.71
N LEU A 497 36.74 2.48 -37.95
CA LEU A 497 35.51 2.38 -37.16
C LEU A 497 34.46 3.25 -37.85
N GLU A 498 33.37 2.63 -38.30
CA GLU A 498 32.34 3.26 -39.15
C GLU A 498 31.75 4.55 -38.54
N ASP A 499 31.73 4.66 -37.22
CA ASP A 499 31.10 5.76 -36.46
C ASP A 499 32.10 6.69 -35.73
N ASN A 500 33.40 6.64 -36.02
CA ASN A 500 34.36 7.54 -35.37
C ASN A 500 34.79 8.68 -36.32
N PRO A 501 34.53 9.95 -35.97
CA PRO A 501 34.86 11.08 -36.84
C PRO A 501 36.37 11.41 -36.83
N ASP A 502 36.99 11.44 -38.01
CA ASP A 502 38.40 11.79 -38.31
C ASP A 502 38.94 13.13 -37.74
N LYS A 503 38.11 13.93 -37.06
CA LYS A 503 38.45 15.28 -36.56
C LYS A 503 37.84 15.62 -35.20
N SER A 504 37.32 14.62 -34.47
CA SER A 504 36.72 14.84 -33.16
C SER A 504 37.06 13.70 -32.21
N LEU A 505 37.12 14.01 -30.91
CA LEU A 505 37.43 13.02 -29.88
C LEU A 505 36.14 12.41 -29.33
N CYS A 506 36.07 11.09 -29.29
CA CYS A 506 35.15 10.35 -28.42
C CYS A 506 35.73 10.17 -27.00
N ARG A 507 35.02 9.45 -26.12
CA ARG A 507 35.39 9.38 -24.69
C ARG A 507 36.76 8.78 -24.41
N TYR A 508 37.10 7.65 -25.04
CA TYR A 508 38.40 7.00 -24.79
C TYR A 508 39.57 7.85 -25.31
N GLU A 509 39.38 8.54 -26.43
CA GLU A 509 40.38 9.45 -27.01
C GLU A 509 40.58 10.68 -26.12
N PHE A 510 39.51 11.19 -25.50
CA PHE A 510 39.61 12.27 -24.52
C PHE A 510 40.48 11.88 -23.30
N TYR A 511 40.35 10.65 -22.80
CA TYR A 511 41.23 10.20 -21.71
C TYR A 511 42.68 10.01 -22.18
N GLU A 512 42.86 9.43 -23.36
CA GLU A 512 44.19 9.20 -23.95
C GLU A 512 44.94 10.51 -24.21
N ILE A 513 44.28 11.52 -24.78
CA ILE A 513 44.93 12.79 -25.14
C ILE A 513 45.44 13.52 -23.90
N LEU A 514 44.73 13.47 -22.77
CA LEU A 514 45.18 14.08 -21.52
C LEU A 514 46.48 13.43 -21.00
N ILE A 515 46.61 12.12 -21.12
CA ILE A 515 47.83 11.38 -20.74
C ILE A 515 48.99 11.69 -21.71
N ARG A 516 48.71 11.82 -23.01
CA ARG A 516 49.75 12.22 -23.97
C ARG A 516 50.20 13.66 -23.76
N LEU A 517 49.28 14.56 -23.42
CA LEU A 517 49.59 15.94 -23.08
C LEU A 517 50.38 16.04 -21.76
N SER A 518 50.13 15.16 -20.78
CA SER A 518 50.94 15.12 -19.55
C SER A 518 52.39 14.72 -19.84
N TYR A 519 52.60 13.73 -20.71
CA TYR A 519 53.94 13.40 -21.21
C TYR A 519 54.60 14.60 -21.89
N ALA A 520 53.89 15.25 -22.82
CA ALA A 520 54.43 16.38 -23.56
C ALA A 520 54.78 17.57 -22.65
N LYS A 521 53.95 17.86 -21.66
CA LYS A 521 54.13 19.00 -20.76
C LYS A 521 55.20 18.76 -19.69
N TYR A 522 55.15 17.62 -19.01
CA TYR A 522 55.91 17.38 -17.78
C TYR A 522 57.10 16.43 -17.93
N ILE A 523 57.01 15.44 -18.82
CA ILE A 523 58.15 14.52 -19.05
C ILE A 523 59.16 15.15 -19.99
N LYS A 524 58.73 15.71 -21.12
CA LYS A 524 59.67 16.36 -22.06
C LYS A 524 60.37 17.60 -21.49
N SER A 525 59.76 18.26 -20.50
CA SER A 525 60.38 19.37 -19.76
C SER A 525 61.35 18.90 -18.67
N ASN A 526 61.46 17.59 -18.42
CA ASN A 526 62.17 17.01 -17.26
C ASN A 526 61.63 17.50 -15.90
N THR A 527 60.33 17.84 -15.82
CA THR A 527 59.71 18.25 -14.55
C THR A 527 59.38 17.03 -13.69
N ASP A 528 58.85 15.97 -14.31
CA ASP A 528 58.49 14.72 -13.65
C ASP A 528 59.29 13.55 -14.25
N ARG A 529 59.42 12.46 -13.48
CA ARG A 529 60.23 11.30 -13.89
C ARG A 529 59.39 10.19 -14.49
N THR A 530 58.16 10.00 -14.02
CA THR A 530 57.24 8.97 -14.50
C THR A 530 55.99 9.60 -15.10
N LEU A 531 55.40 8.92 -16.08
CA LEU A 531 54.17 9.37 -16.71
C LEU A 531 52.97 9.35 -15.74
N SER A 532 52.98 8.44 -14.75
CA SER A 532 51.98 8.41 -13.68
C SER A 532 52.03 9.68 -12.82
N GLU A 533 53.22 10.14 -12.42
CA GLU A 533 53.43 11.42 -11.73
C GLU A 533 52.97 12.60 -12.59
N ALA A 534 53.42 12.64 -13.85
CA ALA A 534 53.05 13.69 -14.80
C ALA A 534 51.54 13.77 -15.03
N PHE A 535 50.86 12.62 -15.15
CA PHE A 535 49.41 12.60 -15.32
C PHE A 535 48.68 13.03 -14.05
N GLY A 536 49.10 12.57 -12.87
CA GLY A 536 48.56 13.05 -11.60
C GLY A 536 48.71 14.58 -11.43
N ARG A 537 49.86 15.12 -11.86
CA ARG A 537 50.10 16.58 -11.91
C ARG A 537 49.21 17.29 -12.92
N MET A 538 49.06 16.76 -14.14
CA MET A 538 48.13 17.32 -15.14
C MET A 538 46.70 17.39 -14.60
N LEU A 539 46.24 16.37 -13.89
CA LEU A 539 44.90 16.38 -13.30
C LEU A 539 44.76 17.44 -12.20
N SER A 540 45.72 17.52 -11.28
CA SER A 540 45.65 18.42 -10.13
C SER A 540 45.94 19.89 -10.48
N ASP A 541 47.01 20.17 -11.22
CA ASP A 541 47.49 21.54 -11.49
C ASP A 541 46.73 22.21 -12.65
N ASN A 542 46.14 21.43 -13.57
CA ASN A 542 45.44 21.95 -14.74
C ASN A 542 43.96 21.56 -14.75
N VAL A 543 43.66 20.27 -14.94
CA VAL A 543 42.29 19.84 -15.26
C VAL A 543 41.33 20.20 -14.14
N PHE A 544 41.56 19.74 -12.92
CA PHE A 544 40.64 19.94 -11.79
C PHE A 544 40.73 21.32 -11.17
N LYS A 545 41.85 22.02 -11.32
CA LYS A 545 41.98 23.39 -10.82
C LYS A 545 41.10 24.39 -11.57
N TYR A 546 40.82 24.14 -12.85
CA TYR A 546 40.13 25.07 -13.72
C TYR A 546 38.85 24.49 -14.35
N SER A 547 38.32 23.38 -13.81
CA SER A 547 37.12 22.71 -14.33
C SER A 547 35.81 23.02 -13.59
N ASP A 548 35.69 24.15 -12.90
CA ASP A 548 34.48 24.50 -12.13
C ASP A 548 33.23 24.66 -13.03
N PHE A 549 33.43 24.75 -14.34
CA PHE A 549 32.36 24.74 -15.33
C PHE A 549 31.65 23.38 -15.44
N ALA A 550 32.33 22.29 -15.08
CA ALA A 550 31.77 20.94 -15.14
C ALA A 550 30.96 20.70 -13.86
N ILE A 551 29.64 20.70 -14.01
CA ILE A 551 28.72 20.43 -12.90
C ILE A 551 28.84 18.95 -12.55
N GLU A 552 29.01 18.62 -11.26
CA GLU A 552 28.95 17.25 -10.78
C GLU A 552 27.53 16.69 -11.00
N GLY A 553 27.33 15.95 -12.10
CA GLY A 553 26.00 15.54 -12.56
C GLY A 553 25.21 14.77 -11.50
N GLN A 554 25.85 13.84 -10.79
CA GLN A 554 25.20 13.05 -9.74
C GLN A 554 24.84 13.89 -8.51
N GLN A 555 25.77 14.74 -8.04
CA GLN A 555 25.50 15.64 -6.92
C GLN A 555 24.38 16.63 -7.26
N TRP A 556 24.38 17.20 -8.47
CA TRP A 556 23.31 18.09 -8.93
C TRP A 556 21.94 17.40 -8.90
N ARG A 557 21.87 16.11 -9.25
CA ARG A 557 20.61 15.36 -9.16
C ARG A 557 20.15 15.27 -7.72
N GLU A 558 21.02 14.87 -6.80
CA GLU A 558 20.69 14.70 -5.38
C GLU A 558 20.27 16.02 -4.73
N ASP A 559 20.98 17.11 -5.04
CA ASP A 559 20.76 18.41 -4.43
C ASP A 559 19.51 19.12 -4.98
N TYR A 560 19.26 18.99 -6.30
CA TYR A 560 18.26 19.82 -6.98
C TYR A 560 17.13 19.03 -7.63
N LEU A 561 17.40 17.92 -8.32
CA LEU A 561 16.41 17.19 -9.13
C LEU A 561 15.59 16.19 -8.30
N TRP A 562 16.27 15.41 -7.46
CA TRP A 562 15.74 14.30 -6.66
C TRP A 562 15.20 14.80 -5.33
N THR A 563 14.28 15.76 -5.44
CA THR A 563 13.60 16.37 -4.32
C THR A 563 12.13 15.97 -4.33
N VAL A 564 11.50 15.93 -3.14
CA VAL A 564 10.05 15.61 -3.02
C VAL A 564 9.22 16.57 -3.88
N GLN A 565 9.61 17.85 -3.93
CA GLN A 565 8.88 18.87 -4.68
C GLN A 565 8.85 18.60 -6.18
N LEU A 566 10.00 18.26 -6.77
CA LEU A 566 10.05 17.93 -8.19
C LEU A 566 9.43 16.57 -8.50
N ASP A 567 9.53 15.59 -7.60
CA ASP A 567 8.84 14.32 -7.77
C ASP A 567 7.32 14.53 -7.78
N ASP A 568 6.76 15.22 -6.79
CA ASP A 568 5.32 15.52 -6.72
C ASP A 568 4.85 16.29 -7.97
N LEU A 569 5.64 17.27 -8.43
CA LEU A 569 5.35 18.01 -9.66
C LEU A 569 5.32 17.08 -10.88
N TYR A 570 6.31 16.21 -11.03
CA TYR A 570 6.34 15.28 -12.15
C TYR A 570 5.24 14.21 -12.05
N GLN A 571 4.93 13.70 -10.86
CA GLN A 571 3.85 12.74 -10.63
C GLN A 571 2.49 13.34 -11.02
N ALA A 572 2.20 14.55 -10.54
CA ALA A 572 0.96 15.26 -10.86
C ALA A 572 0.76 15.46 -12.36
N ASN A 573 1.86 15.54 -13.13
CA ASN A 573 1.85 15.83 -14.55
C ASN A 573 2.29 14.65 -15.43
N LEU A 574 2.46 13.44 -14.85
CA LEU A 574 3.19 12.35 -15.50
C LEU A 574 2.51 11.87 -16.79
N GLU A 575 1.18 11.86 -16.82
CA GLU A 575 0.41 11.45 -18.00
C GLU A 575 0.61 12.43 -19.17
N HIS A 576 0.60 13.73 -18.90
CA HIS A 576 0.82 14.77 -19.91
C HIS A 576 2.27 14.72 -20.44
N ILE A 577 3.25 14.54 -19.55
CA ILE A 577 4.66 14.40 -19.94
C ILE A 577 4.85 13.16 -20.82
N ARG A 578 4.21 12.04 -20.50
CA ARG A 578 4.25 10.82 -21.32
C ARG A 578 3.60 11.01 -22.68
N ARG A 579 2.50 11.77 -22.77
CA ARG A 579 1.88 12.12 -24.05
C ARG A 579 2.84 12.92 -24.92
N ILE A 580 3.50 13.92 -24.35
CA ILE A 580 4.50 14.73 -25.07
C ILE A 580 5.69 13.89 -25.49
N PHE A 581 6.26 13.08 -24.60
CA PHE A 581 7.34 12.16 -24.96
C PHE A 581 6.92 11.22 -26.10
N LYS A 582 5.66 10.73 -26.11
CA LYS A 582 5.13 9.91 -27.20
C LYS A 582 5.03 10.66 -28.54
N LEU A 583 4.80 11.98 -28.52
CA LEU A 583 4.76 12.81 -29.72
C LEU A 583 6.15 13.10 -30.30
N ILE A 584 7.18 13.20 -29.45
CA ILE A 584 8.56 13.53 -29.87
C ILE A 584 9.37 12.28 -30.20
N LYS A 585 9.09 11.17 -29.52
CA LYS A 585 9.85 9.93 -29.69
C LYS A 585 9.65 9.35 -31.08
N HIS A 586 10.61 8.54 -31.51
CA HIS A 586 10.47 7.78 -32.74
C HIS A 586 9.24 6.86 -32.67
N GLU A 587 8.47 6.75 -33.76
CA GLU A 587 7.20 6.00 -33.77
C GLU A 587 7.38 4.55 -33.27
N LYS A 588 8.44 3.90 -33.77
CA LYS A 588 8.74 2.49 -33.49
C LYS A 588 9.56 2.23 -32.23
N PHE A 589 10.18 3.26 -31.64
CA PHE A 589 11.16 3.06 -30.57
C PHE A 589 10.79 3.84 -29.29
N PRO A 590 11.26 3.41 -28.11
CA PRO A 590 10.92 4.03 -26.83
C PRO A 590 11.85 5.20 -26.45
N TYR A 591 12.44 5.89 -27.43
CA TYR A 591 13.41 6.97 -27.21
C TYR A 591 13.16 8.18 -28.14
N CYS A 592 13.59 9.36 -27.70
CA CYS A 592 13.71 10.55 -28.54
C CYS A 592 15.13 10.65 -29.10
N THR A 593 15.32 11.35 -30.21
CA THR A 593 16.65 11.67 -30.72
C THR A 593 16.98 13.14 -30.43
N LEU A 594 18.26 13.50 -30.43
CA LEU A 594 18.67 14.91 -30.27
C LEU A 594 18.02 15.81 -31.34
N SER A 595 17.93 15.33 -32.58
CA SER A 595 17.26 16.05 -33.67
C SER A 595 15.78 16.33 -33.36
N SER A 596 15.01 15.30 -32.94
CA SER A 596 13.59 15.49 -32.64
C SER A 596 13.36 16.40 -31.41
N LEU A 597 14.27 16.36 -30.43
CA LEU A 597 14.23 17.26 -29.28
C LEU A 597 14.58 18.70 -29.66
N THR A 598 15.50 18.91 -30.60
CA THR A 598 15.85 20.25 -31.10
C THR A 598 14.66 20.88 -31.80
N ASP A 599 14.00 20.14 -32.70
CA ASP A 599 12.78 20.59 -33.38
C ASP A 599 11.66 20.88 -32.38
N PHE A 600 11.52 20.03 -31.36
CA PHE A 600 10.57 20.25 -30.28
C PHE A 600 10.86 21.53 -29.48
N CYS A 601 12.11 21.79 -29.11
CA CYS A 601 12.51 23.00 -28.40
C CYS A 601 12.28 24.27 -29.24
N HIS A 602 12.50 24.21 -30.54
CA HIS A 602 12.16 25.31 -31.45
C HIS A 602 10.65 25.55 -31.53
N LYS A 603 9.85 24.47 -31.57
CA LYS A 603 8.38 24.56 -31.55
C LYS A 603 7.84 25.19 -30.27
N LEU A 604 8.54 25.04 -29.15
CA LEU A 604 8.20 25.66 -27.85
C LEU A 604 8.55 27.14 -27.74
N ASP A 605 9.30 27.68 -28.71
CA ASP A 605 9.82 29.04 -28.68
C ASP A 605 10.55 29.37 -27.35
N LEU A 606 11.53 28.53 -27.01
CA LEU A 606 12.34 28.71 -25.79
C LEU A 606 13.48 29.74 -25.96
N SER A 607 13.65 30.33 -27.15
CA SER A 607 14.77 31.24 -27.46
C SER A 607 16.15 30.68 -27.08
N LEU A 608 16.33 29.36 -27.16
CA LEU A 608 17.60 28.68 -26.88
C LEU A 608 18.39 28.49 -28.17
N SER A 609 19.70 28.75 -28.10
CA SER A 609 20.62 28.32 -29.17
C SER A 609 20.75 26.80 -29.18
N LYS A 610 21.01 26.20 -30.35
CA LYS A 610 21.28 24.76 -30.50
C LYS A 610 22.30 24.25 -29.47
N ARG A 611 23.41 24.96 -29.26
CA ARG A 611 24.44 24.60 -28.26
C ARG A 611 23.90 24.42 -26.84
N LYS A 612 22.90 25.19 -26.42
CA LYS A 612 22.29 25.05 -25.08
C LYS A 612 21.35 23.85 -25.00
N ILE A 613 20.73 23.49 -26.12
CA ILE A 613 19.93 22.28 -26.25
C ILE A 613 20.86 21.06 -26.20
N ASP A 614 21.94 21.08 -26.99
CA ASP A 614 22.98 20.03 -27.02
C ASP A 614 23.62 19.84 -25.63
N LEU A 615 23.92 20.93 -24.92
CA LEU A 615 24.42 20.89 -23.54
C LEU A 615 23.37 20.32 -22.56
N SER A 616 22.10 20.72 -22.66
CA SER A 616 21.03 20.15 -21.82
C SER A 616 20.88 18.66 -22.07
N PHE A 617 21.00 18.25 -23.34
CA PHE A 617 20.95 16.86 -23.75
C PHE A 617 22.12 16.08 -23.18
N SER A 618 23.37 16.55 -23.34
CA SER A 618 24.54 15.81 -22.85
C SER A 618 24.51 15.62 -21.33
N LEU A 619 24.13 16.65 -20.57
CA LEU A 619 24.08 16.62 -19.11
C LEU A 619 23.00 15.68 -18.54
N CYS A 620 21.94 15.40 -19.32
CA CYS A 620 20.84 14.53 -18.91
C CYS A 620 21.00 13.08 -19.39
N LYS A 621 22.18 12.70 -19.93
CA LYS A 621 22.42 11.32 -20.39
C LYS A 621 22.96 10.44 -19.26
N MET A 622 22.46 9.21 -19.20
CA MET A 622 23.09 8.13 -18.43
C MET A 622 24.35 7.65 -19.15
N THR A 623 25.30 7.12 -18.38
CA THR A 623 26.56 6.61 -18.91
C THR A 623 26.34 5.42 -19.85
N VAL A 624 26.80 5.54 -21.09
CA VAL A 624 26.87 4.41 -22.03
C VAL A 624 28.15 3.63 -21.76
N VAL A 625 27.98 2.41 -21.23
CA VAL A 625 29.11 1.58 -20.76
C VAL A 625 30.05 1.20 -21.89
N ASN A 626 29.55 0.81 -23.06
CA ASN A 626 30.39 0.54 -24.23
C ASN A 626 30.05 1.52 -25.35
N GLU A 627 30.66 2.70 -25.32
CA GLU A 627 30.38 3.79 -26.25
C GLU A 627 30.62 3.40 -27.71
N MET A 628 31.64 2.58 -27.96
CA MET A 628 32.06 2.19 -29.31
C MET A 628 31.15 1.16 -29.95
N GLU A 629 30.64 0.19 -29.17
CA GLU A 629 29.69 -0.81 -29.68
C GLU A 629 28.24 -0.32 -29.65
N GLU A 630 27.94 0.68 -28.81
CA GLU A 630 26.59 1.20 -28.59
C GLU A 630 26.49 2.70 -28.93
N SER A 631 27.21 3.15 -29.96
CA SER A 631 27.28 4.55 -30.42
C SER A 631 25.90 5.18 -30.58
N ALA A 632 24.95 4.43 -31.18
CA ALA A 632 23.58 4.87 -31.36
C ALA A 632 22.87 5.25 -30.04
N LYS A 633 23.24 4.69 -28.89
CA LYS A 633 22.64 5.06 -27.59
C LYS A 633 23.03 6.46 -27.12
N LEU A 634 24.11 7.03 -27.64
CA LEU A 634 24.49 8.41 -27.36
C LEU A 634 23.43 9.37 -27.89
N GLU A 635 22.83 9.10 -29.04
CA GLU A 635 21.80 9.96 -29.63
C GLU A 635 20.38 9.65 -29.14
N GLN A 636 20.20 8.55 -28.40
CA GLN A 636 18.89 8.09 -27.92
C GLN A 636 18.63 8.59 -26.51
N LEU A 637 17.51 9.26 -26.29
CA LEU A 637 17.11 9.77 -24.98
C LEU A 637 15.87 9.02 -24.46
N LEU A 638 16.06 8.31 -23.35
CA LEU A 638 15.05 7.52 -22.66
C LEU A 638 14.10 8.38 -21.83
N PHE A 639 12.97 7.83 -21.39
CA PHE A 639 11.99 8.60 -20.64
C PHE A 639 12.53 9.18 -19.31
N PRO A 640 13.32 8.47 -18.48
CA PRO A 640 13.94 9.08 -17.30
C PRO A 640 14.92 10.21 -17.65
N GLU A 641 15.66 10.09 -18.75
CA GLU A 641 16.55 11.14 -19.30
C GLU A 641 15.74 12.35 -19.76
N PHE A 642 14.53 12.13 -20.28
CA PHE A 642 13.63 13.22 -20.66
C PHE A 642 13.14 14.04 -19.47
N LEU A 643 12.89 13.41 -18.32
CA LEU A 643 12.53 14.15 -17.11
C LEU A 643 13.68 15.05 -16.63
N GLU A 644 14.93 14.56 -16.69
CA GLU A 644 16.09 15.40 -16.39
C GLU A 644 16.32 16.46 -17.48
N PHE A 645 16.12 16.14 -18.75
CA PHE A 645 16.24 17.08 -19.86
C PHE A 645 15.33 18.30 -19.69
N ILE A 646 14.08 18.10 -19.26
CA ILE A 646 13.14 19.20 -18.93
C ILE A 646 13.72 20.11 -17.84
N ALA A 647 14.33 19.53 -16.80
CA ALA A 647 14.97 20.30 -15.73
C ALA A 647 16.22 21.06 -16.21
N ARG A 648 17.06 20.43 -17.03
CA ARG A 648 18.23 21.08 -17.65
C ARG A 648 17.81 22.21 -18.58
N LEU A 649 16.75 22.04 -19.38
CA LEU A 649 16.17 23.11 -20.19
C LEU A 649 15.70 24.27 -19.31
N GLY A 650 15.00 24.00 -18.20
CA GLY A 650 14.62 25.03 -17.25
C GLY A 650 15.82 25.81 -16.73
N GLN A 651 16.93 25.13 -16.42
CA GLN A 651 18.17 25.78 -16.01
C GLN A 651 18.75 26.67 -17.12
N GLN A 652 18.77 26.23 -18.38
CA GLN A 652 19.30 27.01 -19.51
C GLN A 652 18.42 28.21 -19.90
N VAL A 653 17.10 28.03 -19.92
CA VAL A 653 16.14 29.10 -20.27
C VAL A 653 16.17 30.22 -19.23
N PHE A 654 16.28 29.85 -17.95
CA PHE A 654 16.25 30.78 -16.83
C PHE A 654 17.62 30.94 -16.17
N GLU A 655 18.72 30.79 -16.93
CA GLU A 655 20.10 30.87 -16.40
C GLU A 655 20.37 32.21 -15.72
N LYS A 656 19.83 33.31 -16.27
CA LYS A 656 20.00 34.68 -15.76
C LYS A 656 19.17 34.96 -14.51
N ASN A 657 18.27 34.04 -14.12
CA ASN A 657 17.44 34.17 -12.94
C ASN A 657 17.94 33.20 -11.86
N GLU A 658 18.96 33.64 -11.13
CA GLU A 658 19.60 32.86 -10.05
C GLU A 658 18.67 32.66 -8.86
N THR A 659 17.75 33.59 -8.61
CA THR A 659 16.81 33.53 -7.48
C THR A 659 15.70 32.50 -7.66
N MET A 660 15.44 32.08 -8.90
CA MET A 660 14.36 31.15 -9.22
C MET A 660 14.81 29.70 -8.94
N LYS A 661 14.04 28.99 -8.12
CA LYS A 661 14.32 27.59 -7.77
C LYS A 661 14.13 26.69 -9.00
N LEU A 662 14.79 25.53 -9.01
CA LEU A 662 14.66 24.57 -10.11
C LEU A 662 13.21 24.12 -10.32
N TYR A 663 12.45 23.96 -9.22
CA TYR A 663 11.02 23.70 -9.25
C TYR A 663 10.25 24.67 -10.15
N ASP A 664 10.38 25.98 -9.91
CA ASP A 664 9.67 27.02 -10.66
C ASP A 664 10.11 27.05 -12.13
N LYS A 665 11.41 26.82 -12.38
CA LYS A 665 11.98 26.71 -13.72
C LYS A 665 11.34 25.55 -14.49
N VAL A 666 11.27 24.36 -13.89
CA VAL A 666 10.64 23.16 -14.47
C VAL A 666 9.16 23.41 -14.73
N PHE A 667 8.43 23.97 -13.75
CA PHE A 667 7.00 24.23 -13.90
C PHE A 667 6.70 25.15 -15.10
N LYS A 668 7.49 26.22 -15.29
CA LYS A 668 7.34 27.11 -16.46
C LYS A 668 7.64 26.43 -17.79
N ILE A 669 8.60 25.49 -17.82
CA ILE A 669 8.85 24.67 -19.02
C ILE A 669 7.65 23.76 -19.28
N LEU A 670 7.12 23.10 -18.26
CA LEU A 670 5.92 22.25 -18.39
C LEU A 670 4.71 23.04 -18.91
N GLN A 671 4.49 24.27 -18.42
CA GLN A 671 3.43 25.15 -18.92
C GLN A 671 3.56 25.38 -20.43
N LYS A 672 4.76 25.73 -20.92
CA LYS A 672 5.01 25.90 -22.36
C LYS A 672 4.83 24.59 -23.14
N MET A 673 5.29 23.48 -22.58
CA MET A 673 5.17 22.15 -23.18
C MET A 673 3.71 21.74 -23.36
N PHE A 674 2.86 22.01 -22.37
CA PHE A 674 1.51 21.47 -22.35
C PHE A 674 0.55 22.23 -23.26
N LEU A 675 0.88 23.47 -23.63
CA LEU A 675 0.21 24.20 -24.71
C LEU A 675 0.20 23.43 -26.04
N ILE A 676 1.21 22.57 -26.31
CA ILE A 676 1.26 21.75 -27.53
C ILE A 676 0.15 20.69 -27.56
N ILE A 677 -0.29 20.23 -26.40
CA ILE A 677 -1.33 19.18 -26.26
C ILE A 677 -2.65 19.73 -25.73
N GLU A 678 -2.80 21.06 -25.69
CA GLU A 678 -3.99 21.76 -25.20
C GLU A 678 -4.35 21.43 -23.75
N GLU A 679 -3.32 21.18 -22.91
CA GLU A 679 -3.48 20.89 -21.47
C GLU A 679 -2.83 22.00 -20.62
N GLU A 680 -3.23 22.09 -19.36
CA GLU A 680 -2.60 22.96 -18.37
C GLU A 680 -1.67 22.15 -17.44
N ALA A 681 -0.55 22.75 -17.03
CA ALA A 681 0.34 22.15 -16.04
C ALA A 681 -0.26 22.27 -14.64
N ILE A 682 -0.28 21.15 -13.92
CA ILE A 682 -0.82 21.04 -12.56
C ILE A 682 0.28 21.38 -11.56
N ASP A 683 0.05 22.37 -10.71
CA ASP A 683 0.93 22.67 -9.58
C ASP A 683 0.37 21.98 -8.32
N PRO A 684 1.04 20.93 -7.79
CA PRO A 684 0.56 20.23 -6.60
C PRO A 684 0.56 21.10 -5.32
N TYR A 685 1.27 22.23 -5.30
CA TYR A 685 1.41 23.09 -4.11
C TYR A 685 0.64 24.41 -4.21
N ARG A 686 -0.10 24.66 -5.31
CA ARG A 686 -0.87 25.90 -5.45
C ARG A 686 -2.10 25.89 -4.54
N GLU A 687 -2.22 26.92 -3.69
CA GLU A 687 -3.35 27.11 -2.77
C GLU A 687 -4.71 26.99 -3.50
N GLY A 688 -5.48 25.96 -3.15
CA GLY A 688 -6.78 25.64 -3.78
C GLY A 688 -6.89 24.22 -4.34
N SER A 689 -5.76 23.53 -4.54
CA SER A 689 -5.77 22.06 -4.66
C SER A 689 -5.91 21.49 -3.25
N ASN A 690 -7.02 20.80 -2.96
CA ASN A 690 -7.32 20.18 -1.66
C ASN A 690 -6.39 18.98 -1.31
N GLY A 691 -5.10 19.05 -1.66
CA GLY A 691 -4.20 17.90 -1.80
C GLY A 691 -3.03 17.85 -0.83
N ILE A 692 -2.99 18.68 0.23
CA ILE A 692 -2.18 18.29 1.39
C ILE A 692 -2.98 17.21 2.11
N GLU A 693 -2.83 15.96 1.64
CA GLU A 693 -3.10 14.82 2.48
C GLU A 693 -2.09 14.91 3.64
N GLU A 694 -2.51 15.53 4.75
CA GLU A 694 -1.93 15.20 6.04
C GLU A 694 -2.17 13.69 6.19
N GLU A 695 -1.19 12.87 5.78
CA GLU A 695 -1.15 11.47 6.14
C GLU A 695 -1.06 11.42 7.67
N GLU A 696 -2.24 11.38 8.32
CA GLU A 696 -2.36 11.13 9.75
C GLU A 696 -1.94 9.68 9.99
N GLU A 697 -0.63 9.45 10.04
CA GLU A 697 -0.07 8.17 10.41
C GLU A 697 -0.35 7.97 11.92
N THR A 698 -1.37 7.18 12.23
CA THR A 698 -1.70 6.82 13.61
C THR A 698 -0.67 5.83 14.13
N ASP A 699 0.41 6.33 14.72
CA ASP A 699 1.35 5.50 15.48
C ASP A 699 0.62 4.88 16.70
N GLU A 700 0.53 3.55 16.73
CA GLU A 700 0.24 2.79 17.95
C GLU A 700 1.46 2.87 18.88
N GLU A 701 1.56 3.95 19.68
CA GLU A 701 2.51 3.99 20.80
C GLU A 701 2.16 2.87 21.81
N GLU A 702 3.12 1.95 21.94
CA GLU A 702 3.24 0.93 22.95
C GLU A 702 3.33 1.61 24.33
N TYR A 703 2.31 1.44 25.17
CA TYR A 703 2.35 1.94 26.55
C TYR A 703 3.31 1.06 27.35
N SER A 704 4.50 1.59 27.67
CA SER A 704 5.27 1.12 28.82
C SER A 704 4.66 1.72 30.09
N ALA A 705 3.99 0.88 30.89
CA ALA A 705 3.70 1.12 32.30
C ALA A 705 3.87 -0.19 33.05
#